data_AF-A0AA85F183-F1
#
_entry.id   AF-A0AA85F183-F1
#
_cell.length_a   1.000
_cell.length_b   1.000
_cell.length_c   1.000
_cell.angle_alpha   90.00
_cell.angle_beta   90.00
_cell.angle_gamma   90.00
#
_symmetry.space_group_name_H-M   'P 1'
#
loop_
_entity.id
_entity.type
_entity.pdbx_description
1 polymer ?
#
loop_
_entity_poly.entity_id
_entity_poly.type
_entity_poly.pdbx_seq_one_letter_code
_entity_poly.pdbx_strand_id
1 'polypeptide(L)'
;MREDMVKVPGFDKLLRFLVSMKNGTVQEAHVVLGRAQKFVASGFVEHLDFLPYWTAKGEYFRRLHQLDTGRSYQSLDNLPKAVNIPSKSLNRFQSHMSDEEIIRSIHAIDRKPLQKLTDQQVIEQAIKSGDNPLSLAYRIAALHELLNRHGLDHGFSTDQHFLIVRDCLTELSRKAGIQQAWCVVRLSAALLSQFASSLAPSLSTILVCGKQLTVGISQSSEVVVNKPLNPDELHALLREEVYSYDPVQFSLQQELILSVSSLLTTNKELFDGIKFIRFGWLLEAMKLKLELEICSDVGEDSYHQQEQQHQDGEFCKSRSIYESVLKSLENLEINPRSLGACHLYSLPPCQVKDLLIRTLKAGQEGKTQYLLNNSVNCTAKFTTTTTGHTTTPTTSSFNSVKPTANNTRELSVITECGPTNVSEYIHRARRTRLRRNIHHDKRSRNSSAFSSTELLDIPKALFQRQLDGCLGVVPSTFYQDVYFILERSPHGILIYGKLLPQKPILTDMTAYDLNFVDEVECLLRPICDPAYRSLVVETMMVIAVILQRNTELSFNEVVDIKLIIVDAINAFKCDRYPNMSTDNILPHVERRMSWSGPDILSSSELPIYLEFASTPANATMGTTSYIAKSVIDRLLKGHIDLTNVTKDACCAM
;
A
#
# COMPACT_ATOMS: atom_id res chain seq x y z
N MET A 1 31.69 -6.82 -19.22
CA MET A 1 31.51 -7.42 -20.55
C MET A 1 32.80 -8.09 -20.97
N ARG A 2 32.72 -9.14 -21.79
CA ARG A 2 33.82 -9.68 -22.58
C ARG A 2 33.63 -9.26 -24.04
N GLU A 3 34.69 -9.36 -24.83
CA GLU A 3 34.80 -8.80 -26.19
C GLU A 3 33.92 -9.55 -27.22
N ASP A 4 33.55 -10.81 -26.93
CA ASP A 4 32.66 -11.67 -27.73
C ASP A 4 31.19 -11.19 -27.78
N MET A 5 30.79 -10.26 -26.91
CA MET A 5 29.39 -10.10 -26.50
C MET A 5 28.55 -9.15 -27.38
N VAL A 6 29.13 -8.36 -28.29
CA VAL A 6 28.41 -7.30 -29.01
C VAL A 6 28.80 -7.21 -30.49
N LYS A 7 28.09 -7.95 -31.34
CA LYS A 7 28.10 -7.75 -32.80
C LYS A 7 27.10 -6.65 -33.20
N VAL A 8 27.50 -5.38 -33.00
CA VAL A 8 26.75 -4.18 -33.39
C VAL A 8 27.71 -3.20 -34.08
N PRO A 9 27.33 -2.52 -35.18
CA PRO A 9 28.18 -1.51 -35.83
C PRO A 9 28.62 -0.43 -34.84
N GLY A 10 29.94 -0.27 -34.66
CA GLY A 10 30.49 0.69 -33.70
C GLY A 10 30.61 0.21 -32.26
N PHE A 11 30.56 -1.10 -31.97
CA PHE A 11 30.85 -1.63 -30.62
C PHE A 11 32.15 -1.06 -30.03
N ASP A 12 33.23 -1.01 -30.81
CA ASP A 12 34.48 -0.31 -30.47
C ASP A 12 34.31 1.09 -29.88
N LYS A 13 33.37 1.87 -30.42
CA LYS A 13 33.10 3.25 -30.00
C LYS A 13 32.33 3.24 -28.68
N LEU A 14 31.34 2.36 -28.54
CA LEU A 14 30.60 2.13 -27.30
C LEU A 14 31.50 1.60 -26.18
N LEU A 15 32.41 0.66 -26.48
CA LEU A 15 33.36 0.10 -25.53
C LEU A 15 34.37 1.16 -25.08
N ARG A 16 34.93 1.95 -26.00
CA ARG A 16 35.78 3.11 -25.67
C ARG A 16 35.04 4.14 -24.81
N PHE A 17 33.76 4.41 -25.10
CA PHE A 17 32.90 5.31 -24.32
C PHE A 17 32.58 4.78 -22.91
N LEU A 18 32.30 3.48 -22.77
CA LEU A 18 32.11 2.83 -21.47
C LEU A 18 33.40 2.79 -20.64
N VAL A 19 34.56 2.59 -21.29
CA VAL A 19 35.88 2.66 -20.64
C VAL A 19 36.23 4.09 -20.23
N SER A 20 35.94 5.09 -21.06
CA SER A 20 36.21 6.49 -20.71
C SER A 20 35.30 6.97 -19.57
N MET A 21 34.01 6.61 -19.56
CA MET A 21 33.14 6.81 -18.39
C MET A 21 33.66 6.10 -17.13
N LYS A 22 34.12 4.83 -17.24
CA LYS A 22 34.74 4.12 -16.10
C LYS A 22 35.98 4.84 -15.57
N ASN A 23 36.78 5.43 -16.45
CA ASN A 23 38.02 6.12 -16.11
C ASN A 23 37.78 7.57 -15.59
N GLY A 24 36.52 8.02 -15.50
CA GLY A 24 36.15 9.29 -14.89
C GLY A 24 36.17 10.50 -15.84
N THR A 25 36.45 10.31 -17.13
CA THR A 25 36.54 11.38 -18.14
C THR A 25 36.07 10.93 -19.52
N VAL A 26 35.14 11.66 -20.13
CA VAL A 26 34.65 11.44 -21.50
C VAL A 26 34.81 12.73 -22.29
N GLN A 27 35.67 12.73 -23.31
CA GLN A 27 35.89 13.91 -24.18
C GLN A 27 36.05 15.19 -23.36
N GLU A 28 37.03 15.19 -22.46
CA GLU A 28 37.40 16.29 -21.54
C GLU A 28 36.37 16.63 -20.45
N ALA A 29 35.11 16.17 -20.54
CA ALA A 29 34.15 16.25 -19.44
C ALA A 29 34.45 15.20 -18.35
N HIS A 30 34.54 15.63 -17.09
CA HIS A 30 34.63 14.72 -15.95
C HIS A 30 33.27 14.05 -15.69
N VAL A 31 33.25 12.71 -15.59
CA VAL A 31 32.04 11.90 -15.40
C VAL A 31 32.19 11.01 -14.18
N VAL A 32 31.47 11.32 -13.10
CA VAL A 32 31.44 10.47 -11.90
C VAL A 32 30.37 9.39 -12.09
N LEU A 33 30.78 8.19 -12.54
CA LEU A 33 29.91 7.01 -12.45
C LEU A 33 29.72 6.62 -10.98
N GLY A 34 28.47 6.60 -10.52
CA GLY A 34 28.09 5.87 -9.31
C GLY A 34 28.29 4.36 -9.48
N ARG A 35 28.10 3.58 -8.40
CA ARG A 35 28.07 2.11 -8.49
C ARG A 35 27.08 1.69 -9.56
N ALA A 36 27.49 0.83 -10.50
CA ALA A 36 26.64 0.41 -11.63
C ALA A 36 25.28 -0.16 -11.17
N GLN A 37 25.21 -0.80 -9.99
CA GLN A 37 23.95 -1.25 -9.40
C GLN A 37 22.93 -0.13 -9.16
N LYS A 38 23.35 1.12 -8.85
CA LYS A 38 22.41 2.24 -8.73
C LYS A 38 21.78 2.59 -10.09
N PHE A 39 22.58 2.61 -11.16
CA PHE A 39 22.10 2.84 -12.52
C PHE A 39 21.17 1.73 -13.02
N VAL A 40 21.40 0.48 -12.60
CA VAL A 40 20.49 -0.65 -12.86
C VAL A 40 19.19 -0.51 -12.08
N ALA A 41 19.24 -0.22 -10.78
CA ALA A 41 18.04 -0.06 -9.95
C ALA A 41 17.12 1.12 -10.37
N SER A 42 17.69 2.15 -10.98
CA SER A 42 16.98 3.29 -11.59
C SER A 42 16.78 3.17 -13.10
N GLY A 43 17.21 2.07 -13.73
CA GLY A 43 17.24 1.93 -15.18
C GLY A 43 15.97 1.29 -15.76
N PHE A 44 15.72 1.52 -17.05
CA PHE A 44 14.65 0.84 -17.81
C PHE A 44 15.07 -0.58 -18.29
N VAL A 45 16.06 -1.16 -17.63
CA VAL A 45 16.64 -2.49 -17.94
C VAL A 45 16.80 -3.23 -16.62
N GLU A 46 15.85 -4.12 -16.33
CA GLU A 46 15.84 -4.86 -15.08
C GLU A 46 16.84 -6.02 -15.11
N HIS A 47 17.67 -6.13 -14.06
CA HIS A 47 18.53 -7.28 -13.84
C HIS A 47 17.81 -8.27 -12.93
N LEU A 48 17.42 -9.42 -13.51
CA LEU A 48 16.90 -10.54 -12.73
C LEU A 48 18.06 -11.25 -12.05
N ASP A 49 18.38 -10.87 -10.80
CA ASP A 49 19.44 -11.51 -9.99
C ASP A 49 19.28 -13.05 -9.91
N PHE A 50 18.05 -13.54 -10.06
CA PHE A 50 17.66 -14.96 -10.04
C PHE A 50 17.74 -15.68 -11.40
N LEU A 51 17.93 -14.97 -12.52
CA LEU A 51 17.98 -15.58 -13.86
C LEU A 51 19.45 -15.73 -14.32
N PRO A 52 19.99 -16.96 -14.43
CA PRO A 52 21.42 -17.16 -14.71
C PRO A 52 21.89 -16.46 -16.00
N TYR A 53 23.05 -15.81 -15.97
CA TYR A 53 23.57 -14.97 -17.06
C TYR A 53 23.66 -15.67 -18.45
N TRP A 54 23.81 -16.99 -18.48
CA TRP A 54 23.83 -17.76 -19.73
C TRP A 54 22.46 -17.84 -20.42
N THR A 55 21.35 -17.65 -19.69
CA THR A 55 20.00 -17.64 -20.28
C THR A 55 19.86 -16.53 -21.33
N ALA A 56 20.40 -15.34 -21.05
CA ALA A 56 20.42 -14.18 -21.94
C ALA A 56 21.28 -14.36 -23.21
N LYS A 57 22.01 -15.48 -23.36
CA LYS A 57 22.80 -15.80 -24.57
C LYS A 57 22.07 -16.69 -25.58
N GLY A 58 20.94 -17.29 -25.23
CA GLY A 58 20.24 -18.21 -26.13
C GLY A 58 19.33 -17.52 -27.16
N GLU A 59 19.13 -18.17 -28.31
CA GLU A 59 18.45 -17.59 -29.49
C GLU A 59 16.97 -17.23 -29.26
N TYR A 60 16.37 -17.75 -28.20
CA TYR A 60 15.01 -17.45 -27.76
C TYR A 60 14.81 -16.00 -27.28
N PHE A 61 15.88 -15.30 -26.85
CA PHE A 61 15.80 -13.86 -26.60
C PHE A 61 16.01 -13.05 -27.89
N ARG A 62 14.91 -12.56 -28.48
CA ARG A 62 15.00 -11.51 -29.51
C ARG A 62 15.65 -10.26 -28.88
N ARG A 63 16.84 -9.91 -29.36
CA ARG A 63 17.51 -8.66 -28.98
C ARG A 63 16.65 -7.46 -29.36
N LEU A 64 16.82 -6.34 -28.65
CA LEU A 64 16.18 -5.07 -28.98
C LEU A 64 16.45 -4.71 -30.44
N HIS A 65 15.40 -4.74 -31.26
CA HIS A 65 15.46 -4.23 -32.63
C HIS A 65 15.32 -2.72 -32.59
N GLN A 66 16.29 -2.01 -33.18
CA GLN A 66 16.14 -0.59 -33.47
C GLN A 66 14.97 -0.41 -34.44
N LEU A 67 13.91 0.26 -33.98
CA LEU A 67 12.88 0.79 -34.86
C LEU A 67 13.44 2.07 -35.47
N ASP A 68 13.58 2.12 -36.80
CA ASP A 68 14.03 3.32 -37.51
C ASP A 68 12.92 4.37 -37.61
N THR A 69 12.54 4.93 -36.45
CA THR A 69 11.91 6.25 -36.39
C THR A 69 12.93 7.27 -36.91
N GLY A 70 12.66 7.87 -38.08
CA GLY A 70 13.58 8.77 -38.76
C GLY A 70 14.09 9.92 -37.88
N ARG A 71 15.30 10.43 -38.19
CA ARG A 71 16.10 11.35 -37.36
C ARG A 71 15.29 12.50 -36.73
N SER A 72 14.88 12.35 -35.48
CA SER A 72 14.43 13.48 -34.66
C SER A 72 15.65 14.24 -34.14
N TYR A 73 15.74 15.53 -34.44
CA TYR A 73 16.78 16.44 -33.92
C TYR A 73 16.30 17.17 -32.66
N GLN A 74 15.58 16.48 -31.77
CA GLN A 74 15.24 16.99 -30.44
C GLN A 74 16.40 16.74 -29.46
N SER A 75 16.72 17.74 -28.61
CA SER A 75 17.69 17.54 -27.52
C SER A 75 17.20 16.48 -26.54
N LEU A 76 18.12 15.81 -25.85
CA LEU A 76 17.78 14.85 -24.80
C LEU A 76 17.03 15.51 -23.62
N ASP A 77 17.22 16.81 -23.40
CA ASP A 77 16.44 17.61 -22.44
C ASP A 77 14.96 17.77 -22.84
N ASN A 78 14.67 17.61 -24.13
CA ASN A 78 13.34 17.63 -24.73
C ASN A 78 12.79 16.21 -24.98
N LEU A 79 13.26 15.21 -24.22
CA LEU A 79 12.49 13.99 -24.01
C LEU A 79 11.09 14.38 -23.50
N PRO A 80 10.00 13.97 -24.18
CA PRO A 80 8.67 14.32 -23.72
C PRO A 80 8.43 13.69 -22.34
N LYS A 81 8.27 14.53 -21.31
CA LYS A 81 7.82 14.15 -19.97
C LYS A 81 6.56 13.31 -20.12
N ALA A 82 6.71 11.98 -20.01
CA ALA A 82 5.75 10.95 -20.38
C ALA A 82 4.62 11.46 -21.28
N VAL A 83 4.76 11.28 -22.61
CA VAL A 83 3.57 11.33 -23.50
C VAL A 83 2.48 10.51 -22.81
N ASN A 84 1.27 11.06 -22.67
CA ASN A 84 0.10 10.33 -22.21
C ASN A 84 -0.30 9.31 -23.29
N ILE A 85 0.55 8.30 -23.45
CA ILE A 85 0.27 7.06 -24.13
C ILE A 85 -0.88 6.44 -23.31
N PRO A 86 -2.10 6.35 -23.86
CA PRO A 86 -3.19 5.71 -23.13
C PRO A 86 -2.75 4.29 -22.77
N SER A 87 -2.99 3.87 -21.53
CA SER A 87 -2.55 2.58 -20.98
C SER A 87 -2.86 1.40 -21.91
N LYS A 88 -4.02 1.44 -22.58
CA LYS A 88 -4.47 0.54 -23.66
C LYS A 88 -3.47 0.38 -24.85
N SER A 89 -2.35 1.10 -24.90
CA SER A 89 -1.29 0.99 -25.93
C SER A 89 -0.05 0.18 -25.47
N LEU A 90 0.43 0.33 -24.22
CA LEU A 90 1.52 -0.54 -23.71
C LEU A 90 1.04 -2.00 -23.59
N ASN A 91 -0.25 -2.19 -23.29
CA ASN A 91 -0.89 -3.50 -23.20
C ASN A 91 -0.80 -4.32 -24.51
N ARG A 92 -0.43 -3.72 -25.65
CA ARG A 92 -0.44 -4.38 -26.98
C ARG A 92 0.76 -5.30 -27.26
N PHE A 93 1.72 -5.42 -26.33
CA PHE A 93 2.90 -6.29 -26.46
C PHE A 93 2.98 -7.44 -25.44
N GLN A 94 1.98 -7.61 -24.57
CA GLN A 94 1.87 -8.78 -23.70
C GLN A 94 0.89 -9.78 -24.31
N SER A 95 1.34 -11.02 -24.47
CA SER A 95 0.45 -12.18 -24.54
C SER A 95 -0.10 -12.41 -23.13
N HIS A 96 -1.08 -11.61 -22.74
CA HIS A 96 -1.64 -11.67 -21.39
C HIS A 96 -2.29 -13.02 -21.17
N MET A 97 -1.75 -13.79 -20.24
CA MET A 97 -2.32 -15.04 -19.75
C MET A 97 -3.76 -14.77 -19.30
N SER A 98 -4.72 -15.62 -19.63
CA SER A 98 -6.11 -15.38 -19.19
C SER A 98 -6.20 -15.56 -17.68
N ASP A 99 -7.14 -14.85 -17.04
CA ASP A 99 -7.35 -14.97 -15.58
C ASP A 99 -7.57 -16.43 -15.16
N GLU A 100 -8.29 -17.22 -15.98
CA GLU A 100 -8.48 -18.65 -15.77
C GLU A 100 -7.15 -19.44 -15.82
N GLU A 101 -6.25 -19.14 -16.78
CA GLU A 101 -4.94 -19.78 -16.87
C GLU A 101 -3.99 -19.31 -15.75
N ILE A 102 -4.06 -18.04 -15.33
CA ILE A 102 -3.35 -17.50 -14.15
C ILE A 102 -3.78 -18.26 -12.89
N ILE A 103 -5.08 -18.26 -12.58
CA ILE A 103 -5.62 -18.86 -11.36
C ILE A 103 -5.35 -20.37 -11.34
N ARG A 104 -5.52 -21.08 -12.47
CA ARG A 104 -5.16 -22.50 -12.58
C ARG A 104 -3.68 -22.75 -12.38
N SER A 105 -2.80 -21.96 -13.01
CA SER A 105 -1.34 -22.13 -12.88
C SER A 105 -0.86 -21.91 -11.45
N ILE A 106 -1.45 -20.96 -10.72
CA ILE A 106 -1.08 -20.65 -9.33
C ILE A 106 -1.54 -21.71 -8.33
N HIS A 107 -2.62 -22.45 -8.62
CA HIS A 107 -3.02 -23.60 -7.81
C HIS A 107 -2.27 -24.88 -8.22
N ALA A 108 -1.90 -25.02 -9.50
CA ALA A 108 -1.12 -26.15 -10.02
C ALA A 108 0.35 -26.22 -9.53
N ILE A 109 0.87 -25.17 -8.87
CA ILE A 109 2.18 -25.21 -8.19
C ILE A 109 2.14 -25.83 -6.78
N ASP A 110 0.97 -26.16 -6.22
CA ASP A 110 0.88 -26.84 -4.92
C ASP A 110 1.36 -28.30 -5.03
N ARG A 111 2.25 -28.72 -4.12
CA ARG A 111 2.78 -30.09 -4.09
C ARG A 111 1.87 -31.07 -3.32
N LYS A 112 0.92 -30.59 -2.52
CA LYS A 112 0.04 -31.45 -1.70
C LYS A 112 -0.60 -32.63 -2.46
N PRO A 113 -1.19 -32.46 -3.67
CA PRO A 113 -1.79 -33.58 -4.39
C PRO A 113 -0.80 -34.69 -4.77
N LEU A 114 0.50 -34.36 -4.91
CA LEU A 114 1.56 -35.29 -5.28
C LEU A 114 2.06 -36.14 -4.09
N GLN A 115 1.82 -35.72 -2.85
CA GLN A 115 2.29 -36.40 -1.63
C GLN A 115 1.75 -37.84 -1.50
N LYS A 116 0.58 -38.10 -2.10
CA LYS A 116 -0.06 -39.43 -2.12
C LYS A 116 0.37 -40.31 -3.31
N LEU A 117 1.18 -39.79 -4.23
CA LEU A 117 1.63 -40.49 -5.44
C LEU A 117 3.03 -41.10 -5.27
N THR A 118 3.30 -42.17 -6.01
CA THR A 118 4.61 -42.83 -6.06
C THR A 118 5.66 -41.97 -6.77
N ASP A 119 6.93 -42.14 -6.43
CA ASP A 119 8.02 -41.35 -7.04
C ASP A 119 8.03 -41.43 -8.56
N GLN A 120 7.72 -42.60 -9.14
CA GLN A 120 7.59 -42.79 -10.59
C GLN A 120 6.55 -41.84 -11.21
N GLN A 121 5.37 -41.71 -10.59
CA GLN A 121 4.31 -40.81 -11.08
C GLN A 121 4.69 -39.33 -10.93
N VAL A 122 5.44 -38.97 -9.88
CA VAL A 122 5.96 -37.61 -9.70
C VAL A 122 7.06 -37.30 -10.73
N ILE A 123 7.96 -38.26 -11.00
CA ILE A 123 8.99 -38.17 -12.04
C ILE A 123 8.35 -37.98 -13.43
N GLU A 124 7.35 -38.80 -13.78
CA GLU A 124 6.57 -38.66 -15.02
C GLU A 124 5.95 -37.25 -15.16
N GLN A 125 5.38 -36.70 -14.09
CA GLN A 125 4.85 -35.34 -14.10
C GLN A 125 5.94 -34.27 -14.26
N ALA A 126 7.12 -34.43 -13.66
CA ALA A 126 8.23 -33.46 -13.76
C ALA A 126 8.83 -33.38 -15.17
N ILE A 127 8.93 -34.51 -15.87
CA ILE A 127 9.50 -34.62 -17.22
C ILE A 127 8.51 -34.19 -18.30
N LYS A 128 7.20 -34.34 -18.05
CA LYS A 128 6.10 -34.15 -19.00
C LYS A 128 6.31 -33.01 -20.01
N SER A 129 6.19 -33.33 -21.29
CA SER A 129 6.40 -32.37 -22.37
C SER A 129 5.33 -31.28 -22.38
N GLY A 130 5.76 -30.02 -22.22
CA GLY A 130 4.90 -28.86 -22.34
C GLY A 130 5.56 -27.62 -21.72
N ASP A 131 5.60 -26.54 -22.48
CA ASP A 131 6.22 -25.27 -22.09
C ASP A 131 5.19 -24.14 -21.88
N ASN A 132 3.88 -24.42 -21.87
CA ASN A 132 2.88 -23.43 -21.45
C ASN A 132 2.89 -23.23 -19.92
N PRO A 133 2.42 -22.07 -19.39
CA PRO A 133 2.52 -21.74 -17.96
C PRO A 133 1.95 -22.82 -17.03
N LEU A 134 0.79 -23.39 -17.38
CA LEU A 134 0.13 -24.43 -16.59
C LEU A 134 0.93 -25.76 -16.57
N SER A 135 1.54 -26.16 -17.68
CA SER A 135 2.44 -27.33 -17.72
C SER A 135 3.70 -27.09 -16.88
N LEU A 136 4.29 -25.89 -16.96
CA LEU A 136 5.43 -25.50 -16.15
C LEU A 136 5.07 -25.49 -14.64
N ALA A 137 3.84 -25.11 -14.28
CA ALA A 137 3.32 -25.15 -12.91
C ALA A 137 3.24 -26.58 -12.35
N TYR A 138 2.62 -27.52 -13.08
CA TYR A 138 2.58 -28.92 -12.67
C TYR A 138 3.97 -29.56 -12.53
N ARG A 139 4.92 -29.14 -13.38
CA ARG A 139 6.31 -29.64 -13.36
C ARG A 139 7.11 -29.12 -12.17
N ILE A 140 6.93 -27.85 -11.78
CA ILE A 140 7.59 -27.31 -10.58
C ILE A 140 7.02 -27.91 -9.29
N ALA A 141 5.70 -28.19 -9.24
CA ALA A 141 5.10 -28.93 -8.11
C ALA A 141 5.72 -30.33 -7.96
N ALA A 142 5.94 -31.04 -9.07
CA ALA A 142 6.58 -32.36 -9.08
C ALA A 142 8.06 -32.31 -8.65
N LEU A 143 8.85 -31.36 -9.17
CA LEU A 143 10.24 -31.19 -8.73
C LEU A 143 10.36 -30.73 -7.26
N HIS A 144 9.41 -29.94 -6.77
CA HIS A 144 9.30 -29.54 -5.36
C HIS A 144 9.03 -30.75 -4.46
N GLU A 145 8.16 -31.67 -4.88
CA GLU A 145 7.90 -32.91 -4.13
C GLU A 145 9.10 -33.86 -4.14
N LEU A 146 9.79 -34.05 -5.27
CA LEU A 146 11.03 -34.85 -5.34
C LEU A 146 12.14 -34.26 -4.46
N LEU A 147 12.30 -32.93 -4.46
CA LEU A 147 13.21 -32.22 -3.57
C LEU A 147 12.86 -32.43 -2.10
N ASN A 148 11.57 -32.42 -1.76
CA ASN A 148 11.06 -32.63 -0.39
C ASN A 148 11.27 -34.09 0.09
N ARG A 149 11.26 -35.07 -0.81
CA ARG A 149 11.50 -36.50 -0.48
C ARG A 149 12.98 -36.86 -0.39
N HIS A 150 13.77 -36.44 -1.38
CA HIS A 150 15.11 -36.99 -1.63
C HIS A 150 16.23 -35.93 -1.64
N GLY A 151 15.89 -34.65 -1.52
CA GLY A 151 16.85 -33.55 -1.59
C GLY A 151 17.17 -33.05 -3.00
N LEU A 152 17.90 -31.95 -3.06
CA LEU A 152 18.16 -31.18 -4.29
C LEU A 152 19.12 -31.89 -5.27
N ASP A 153 20.03 -32.72 -4.75
CA ASP A 153 21.04 -33.45 -5.54
C ASP A 153 20.65 -34.90 -5.84
N HIS A 154 19.38 -35.27 -5.59
CA HIS A 154 18.84 -36.56 -6.00
C HIS A 154 18.84 -36.69 -7.53
N GLY A 155 19.29 -37.84 -8.01
CA GLY A 155 19.32 -38.19 -9.43
C GLY A 155 18.42 -39.37 -9.75
N PHE A 156 17.64 -39.25 -10.83
CA PHE A 156 16.66 -40.23 -11.29
C PHE A 156 16.86 -40.56 -12.76
N SER A 157 16.57 -41.81 -13.13
CA SER A 157 16.65 -42.29 -14.51
C SER A 157 15.33 -42.11 -15.25
N THR A 158 15.43 -41.83 -16.54
CA THR A 158 14.34 -41.84 -17.51
C THR A 158 14.72 -42.79 -18.65
N ASP A 159 13.78 -43.18 -19.51
CA ASP A 159 14.02 -44.09 -20.64
C ASP A 159 15.13 -43.67 -21.61
N GLN A 160 15.58 -42.41 -21.54
CA GLN A 160 16.57 -41.82 -22.46
C GLN A 160 17.74 -41.12 -21.76
N HIS A 161 17.57 -40.64 -20.51
CA HIS A 161 18.55 -39.80 -19.82
C HIS A 161 18.54 -40.01 -18.29
N PHE A 162 19.69 -39.87 -17.64
CA PHE A 162 19.79 -39.64 -16.19
C PHE A 162 19.69 -38.14 -15.91
N LEU A 163 18.91 -37.74 -14.90
CA LEU A 163 18.59 -36.34 -14.58
C LEU A 163 18.77 -36.09 -13.08
N ILE A 164 19.14 -34.86 -12.70
CA ILE A 164 19.30 -34.42 -11.30
C ILE A 164 18.26 -33.33 -10.99
N VAL A 165 17.62 -33.39 -9.82
CA VAL A 165 16.56 -32.45 -9.42
C VAL A 165 17.02 -30.97 -9.53
N ARG A 166 18.25 -30.65 -9.11
CA ARG A 166 18.90 -29.34 -9.26
C ARG A 166 18.94 -28.84 -10.71
N ASP A 167 19.32 -29.71 -11.64
CA ASP A 167 19.47 -29.35 -13.06
C ASP A 167 18.09 -29.20 -13.71
N CYS A 168 17.14 -30.07 -13.38
CA CYS A 168 15.75 -29.95 -13.80
C CYS A 168 15.11 -28.65 -13.31
N LEU A 169 15.33 -28.25 -12.05
CA LEU A 169 14.85 -26.97 -11.51
C LEU A 169 15.49 -25.77 -12.22
N THR A 170 16.79 -25.86 -12.52
CA THR A 170 17.53 -24.78 -13.21
C THR A 170 17.05 -24.58 -14.66
N GLU A 171 16.85 -25.68 -15.39
CA GLU A 171 16.30 -25.68 -16.75
C GLU A 171 14.81 -25.28 -16.78
N LEU A 172 14.02 -25.71 -15.80
CA LEU A 172 12.62 -25.30 -15.68
C LEU A 172 12.49 -23.80 -15.38
N SER A 173 13.36 -23.26 -14.51
CA SER A 173 13.44 -21.81 -14.24
C SER A 173 13.76 -21.01 -15.50
N ARG A 174 14.65 -21.52 -16.38
CA ARG A 174 14.94 -20.89 -17.68
C ARG A 174 13.73 -20.92 -18.59
N LYS A 175 13.08 -22.08 -18.76
CA LYS A 175 11.86 -22.22 -19.58
C LYS A 175 10.75 -21.29 -19.08
N ALA A 176 10.53 -21.21 -17.77
CA ALA A 176 9.58 -20.30 -17.15
C ALA A 176 9.91 -18.82 -17.41
N GLY A 177 11.19 -18.42 -17.37
CA GLY A 177 11.59 -17.05 -17.71
C GLY A 177 11.33 -16.67 -19.17
N ILE A 178 11.50 -17.61 -20.11
CA ILE A 178 11.19 -17.41 -21.54
C ILE A 178 9.68 -17.29 -21.76
N GLN A 179 8.91 -18.13 -21.08
CA GLN A 179 7.45 -18.24 -21.20
C GLN A 179 6.70 -17.28 -20.24
N GLN A 180 7.43 -16.37 -19.57
CA GLN A 180 6.91 -15.38 -18.63
C GLN A 180 6.04 -15.97 -17.50
N ALA A 181 6.29 -17.22 -17.12
CA ALA A 181 5.62 -17.92 -16.01
C ALA A 181 6.26 -17.52 -14.66
N TRP A 182 6.14 -16.26 -14.28
CA TRP A 182 6.92 -15.65 -13.19
C TRP A 182 6.78 -16.33 -11.83
N CYS A 183 5.61 -16.90 -11.50
CA CYS A 183 5.46 -17.68 -10.27
C CYS A 183 6.36 -18.94 -10.28
N VAL A 184 6.50 -19.61 -11.41
CA VAL A 184 7.39 -20.77 -11.58
C VAL A 184 8.85 -20.36 -11.49
N VAL A 185 9.23 -19.19 -12.03
CA VAL A 185 10.59 -18.62 -11.85
C VAL A 185 10.88 -18.37 -10.36
N ARG A 186 9.97 -17.69 -9.66
CA ARG A 186 10.10 -17.36 -8.22
C ARG A 186 10.19 -18.61 -7.35
N LEU A 187 9.36 -19.62 -7.60
CA LEU A 187 9.39 -20.88 -6.88
C LEU A 187 10.68 -21.66 -7.17
N SER A 188 11.13 -21.70 -8.43
CA SER A 188 12.39 -22.36 -8.80
C SER A 188 13.59 -21.70 -8.09
N ALA A 189 13.64 -20.36 -8.06
CA ALA A 189 14.68 -19.61 -7.35
C ALA A 189 14.69 -19.91 -5.84
N ALA A 190 13.51 -19.97 -5.21
CA ALA A 190 13.38 -20.28 -3.79
C ALA A 190 13.79 -21.74 -3.45
N LEU A 191 13.41 -22.71 -4.29
CA LEU A 191 13.82 -24.11 -4.14
C LEU A 191 15.33 -24.30 -4.34
N LEU A 192 15.91 -23.60 -5.32
CA LEU A 192 17.36 -23.52 -5.54
C LEU A 192 18.10 -22.69 -4.47
N SER A 193 17.38 -22.11 -3.48
CA SER A 193 17.91 -21.28 -2.40
C SER A 193 18.74 -20.09 -2.90
N GLN A 194 18.27 -19.45 -3.98
CA GLN A 194 18.93 -18.29 -4.56
C GLN A 194 18.70 -17.03 -3.71
N PHE A 195 19.75 -16.23 -3.54
CA PHE A 195 19.75 -15.07 -2.67
C PHE A 195 20.43 -13.86 -3.33
N ALA A 196 19.79 -12.70 -3.29
CA ALA A 196 20.31 -11.50 -3.93
C ALA A 196 21.49 -10.89 -3.13
N SER A 197 22.69 -10.86 -3.74
CA SER A 197 23.90 -10.26 -3.13
C SER A 197 23.75 -8.79 -2.71
N SER A 198 22.76 -8.10 -3.29
CA SER A 198 22.36 -6.71 -3.04
C SER A 198 21.49 -6.52 -1.79
N LEU A 199 20.97 -7.60 -1.19
CA LEU A 199 19.88 -7.54 -0.20
C LEU A 199 20.29 -6.92 1.15
N ALA A 200 21.39 -7.35 1.75
CA ALA A 200 21.88 -6.78 3.03
C ALA A 200 22.28 -5.29 2.93
N PRO A 201 22.92 -4.81 1.84
CA PRO A 201 23.07 -3.38 1.56
C PRO A 201 21.74 -2.62 1.43
N SER A 202 20.72 -3.21 0.80
CA SER A 202 19.39 -2.61 0.68
C SER A 202 18.64 -2.55 2.02
N LEU A 203 18.67 -3.63 2.80
CA LEU A 203 18.19 -3.70 4.18
C LEU A 203 18.81 -2.57 5.03
N SER A 204 20.14 -2.44 4.97
CA SER A 204 20.89 -1.39 5.67
C SER A 204 20.46 0.02 5.24
N THR A 205 20.11 0.21 3.96
CA THR A 205 19.61 1.48 3.44
C THR A 205 18.24 1.83 4.01
N ILE A 206 17.33 0.85 4.15
CA ILE A 206 16.01 1.04 4.77
C ILE A 206 16.15 1.54 6.21
N LEU A 207 17.03 0.91 7.00
CA LEU A 207 17.31 1.29 8.39
C LEU A 207 17.91 2.70 8.49
N VAL A 208 18.90 3.03 7.64
CA VAL A 208 19.52 4.36 7.59
C VAL A 208 18.52 5.46 7.17
N CYS A 209 17.47 5.13 6.42
CA CYS A 209 16.38 6.06 6.10
C CYS A 209 15.43 6.35 7.28
N GLY A 210 15.67 5.77 8.47
CA GLY A 210 14.86 5.96 9.67
C GLY A 210 13.56 5.15 9.66
N LYS A 211 13.58 3.96 9.04
CA LYS A 211 12.49 2.99 9.00
C LYS A 211 12.93 1.71 9.69
N GLN A 212 12.05 1.14 10.51
CA GLN A 212 12.21 -0.27 10.90
C GLN A 212 11.45 -1.17 9.92
N LEU A 213 11.67 -2.47 9.98
CA LEU A 213 10.97 -3.43 9.12
C LEU A 213 10.70 -4.75 9.86
N THR A 214 9.73 -5.51 9.37
CA THR A 214 9.46 -6.88 9.83
C THR A 214 9.50 -7.87 8.67
N VAL A 215 10.00 -9.07 8.95
CA VAL A 215 10.09 -10.20 8.02
C VAL A 215 9.22 -11.34 8.58
N GLY A 216 8.45 -11.99 7.71
CA GLY A 216 7.41 -12.97 8.06
C GLY A 216 6.27 -12.92 7.06
N ILE A 217 5.20 -13.69 7.27
CA ILE A 217 3.96 -13.59 6.48
C ILE A 217 2.80 -13.07 7.31
N SER A 218 1.77 -12.52 6.66
CA SER A 218 0.56 -11.97 7.29
C SER A 218 -0.24 -12.97 8.15
N GLN A 219 0.04 -14.27 8.04
CA GLN A 219 -0.63 -15.36 8.75
C GLN A 219 0.25 -16.01 9.86
N SER A 220 1.47 -15.50 10.08
CA SER A 220 2.45 -16.08 11.02
C SER A 220 2.95 -15.07 12.06
N SER A 221 3.97 -15.46 12.83
CA SER A 221 4.90 -14.50 13.45
C SER A 221 5.50 -13.56 12.40
N GLU A 222 5.90 -12.38 12.86
CA GLU A 222 6.84 -11.53 12.14
C GLU A 222 7.99 -11.13 13.08
N VAL A 223 9.23 -11.27 12.61
CA VAL A 223 10.43 -10.87 13.33
C VAL A 223 10.79 -9.42 12.98
N VAL A 224 11.07 -8.61 14.01
CA VAL A 224 11.53 -7.23 13.85
C VAL A 224 13.01 -7.20 13.49
N VAL A 225 13.35 -6.43 12.45
CA VAL A 225 14.74 -6.13 12.08
C VAL A 225 14.98 -4.65 12.32
N ASN A 226 15.60 -4.34 13.46
CA ASN A 226 15.96 -2.99 13.90
C ASN A 226 17.48 -2.68 13.78
N LYS A 227 18.28 -3.68 13.41
CA LYS A 227 19.73 -3.60 13.20
C LYS A 227 20.10 -4.14 11.80
N PRO A 228 21.20 -3.68 11.18
CA PRO A 228 21.71 -4.32 9.96
C PRO A 228 22.03 -5.79 10.22
N LEU A 229 21.66 -6.64 9.26
CA LEU A 229 21.99 -8.07 9.24
C LEU A 229 23.01 -8.33 8.12
N ASN A 230 23.89 -9.30 8.34
CA ASN A 230 24.80 -9.79 7.30
C ASN A 230 24.02 -10.69 6.29
N PRO A 231 24.62 -11.05 5.13
CA PRO A 231 23.93 -11.84 4.10
C PRO A 231 23.40 -13.18 4.60
N ASP A 232 24.16 -13.89 5.44
CA ASP A 232 23.82 -15.23 5.93
C ASP A 232 22.74 -15.18 7.01
N GLU A 233 22.80 -14.19 7.92
CA GLU A 233 21.75 -13.87 8.89
C GLU A 233 20.42 -13.53 8.20
N LEU A 234 20.46 -12.68 7.18
CA LEU A 234 19.26 -12.25 6.44
C LEU A 234 18.70 -13.38 5.57
N HIS A 235 19.56 -14.23 4.98
CA HIS A 235 19.12 -15.44 4.30
C HIS A 235 18.45 -16.42 5.27
N ALA A 236 19.08 -16.72 6.42
CA ALA A 236 18.50 -17.59 7.43
C ALA A 236 17.13 -17.10 7.91
N LEU A 237 17.01 -15.81 8.23
CA LEU A 237 15.75 -15.18 8.64
C LEU A 237 14.63 -15.34 7.59
N LEU A 238 14.93 -15.11 6.32
CA LEU A 238 13.96 -15.28 5.22
C LEU A 238 13.63 -16.77 4.97
N ARG A 239 14.58 -17.69 5.23
CA ARG A 239 14.31 -19.14 5.15
C ARG A 239 13.38 -19.60 6.26
N GLU A 240 13.59 -19.14 7.49
CA GLU A 240 12.81 -19.52 8.67
C GLU A 240 11.40 -18.90 8.65
N GLU A 241 11.29 -17.57 8.58
CA GLU A 241 10.02 -16.84 8.75
C GLU A 241 9.17 -16.72 7.47
N VAL A 242 9.71 -17.00 6.27
CA VAL A 242 8.97 -16.82 5.00
C VAL A 242 8.92 -18.08 4.16
N TYR A 243 10.07 -18.68 3.81
CA TYR A 243 10.11 -19.86 2.94
C TYR A 243 9.37 -21.06 3.56
N SER A 244 9.44 -21.25 4.88
CA SER A 244 8.72 -22.30 5.61
C SER A 244 7.20 -22.29 5.37
N TYR A 245 6.61 -21.12 5.09
CA TYR A 245 5.18 -20.93 4.93
C TYR A 245 4.76 -20.73 3.46
N ASP A 246 5.46 -19.87 2.71
CA ASP A 246 5.21 -19.66 1.28
C ASP A 246 6.53 -19.40 0.52
N PRO A 247 7.11 -20.43 -0.14
CA PRO A 247 8.31 -20.30 -0.96
C PRO A 247 8.22 -19.26 -2.08
N VAL A 248 7.04 -18.86 -2.54
CA VAL A 248 6.92 -17.78 -3.54
C VAL A 248 7.15 -16.41 -2.90
N GLN A 249 6.75 -16.23 -1.63
CA GLN A 249 7.01 -15.01 -0.88
C GLN A 249 8.48 -14.84 -0.51
N PHE A 250 9.25 -15.93 -0.37
CA PHE A 250 10.70 -15.84 -0.17
C PHE A 250 11.41 -15.07 -1.31
N SER A 251 10.94 -15.23 -2.55
CA SER A 251 11.45 -14.49 -3.71
C SER A 251 10.84 -13.08 -3.79
N LEU A 252 9.52 -12.94 -3.57
CA LEU A 252 8.86 -11.62 -3.59
C LEU A 252 9.35 -10.66 -2.50
N GLN A 253 9.62 -11.12 -1.27
CA GLN A 253 10.15 -10.25 -0.23
C GLN A 253 11.58 -9.79 -0.53
N GLN A 254 12.38 -10.58 -1.27
CA GLN A 254 13.65 -10.09 -1.81
C GLN A 254 13.44 -8.97 -2.85
N GLU A 255 12.54 -9.18 -3.83
CA GLU A 255 12.16 -8.15 -4.81
C GLU A 255 11.65 -6.85 -4.13
N LEU A 256 10.88 -6.98 -3.05
CA LEU A 256 10.38 -5.84 -2.28
C LEU A 256 11.44 -5.13 -1.45
N ILE A 257 12.36 -5.83 -0.76
CA ILE A 257 13.44 -5.18 -0.01
C ILE A 257 14.31 -4.32 -0.94
N LEU A 258 14.63 -4.84 -2.13
CA LEU A 258 15.36 -4.09 -3.15
C LEU A 258 14.56 -2.89 -3.68
N SER A 259 13.27 -3.08 -3.95
CA SER A 259 12.40 -2.02 -4.48
C SER A 259 12.12 -0.92 -3.45
N VAL A 260 11.82 -1.27 -2.20
CA VAL A 260 11.63 -0.34 -1.07
C VAL A 260 12.92 0.41 -0.78
N SER A 261 14.07 -0.26 -0.76
CA SER A 261 15.37 0.40 -0.60
C SER A 261 15.64 1.41 -1.71
N SER A 262 15.26 1.12 -2.97
CA SER A 262 15.37 2.09 -4.06
C SER A 262 14.43 3.27 -3.83
N LEU A 263 13.14 3.02 -3.57
CA LEU A 263 12.11 4.04 -3.42
C LEU A 263 12.36 4.98 -2.24
N LEU A 264 12.88 4.49 -1.10
CA LEU A 264 13.27 5.34 0.03
C LEU A 264 14.39 6.34 -0.31
N THR A 265 15.17 6.09 -1.38
CA THR A 265 16.22 7.01 -1.86
C THR A 265 15.80 7.94 -3.00
N THR A 266 14.67 7.67 -3.68
CA THR A 266 14.16 8.49 -4.80
C THR A 266 12.85 9.21 -4.49
N ASN A 267 12.01 8.62 -3.63
CA ASN A 267 10.60 8.94 -3.40
C ASN A 267 10.23 8.68 -1.92
N LYS A 268 10.95 9.34 -1.01
CA LYS A 268 10.78 9.15 0.45
C LYS A 268 9.36 9.47 0.94
N GLU A 269 8.68 10.40 0.27
CA GLU A 269 7.30 10.82 0.54
C GLU A 269 6.28 9.68 0.48
N LEU A 270 6.55 8.64 -0.33
CA LEU A 270 5.71 7.43 -0.40
C LEU A 270 5.68 6.62 0.90
N PHE A 271 6.55 6.94 1.86
CA PHE A 271 6.65 6.28 3.17
C PHE A 271 6.38 7.23 4.33
N ASP A 272 5.86 8.44 4.10
CA ASP A 272 5.47 9.31 5.20
C ASP A 272 4.33 8.66 5.99
N GLY A 273 4.31 8.82 7.32
CA GLY A 273 3.36 8.13 8.20
C GLY A 273 3.63 6.62 8.39
N ILE A 274 4.48 5.98 7.60
CA ILE A 274 4.90 4.58 7.79
C ILE A 274 6.21 4.55 8.59
N LYS A 275 6.19 4.03 9.82
CA LYS A 275 7.41 3.83 10.64
C LYS A 275 8.03 2.44 10.45
N PHE A 276 7.20 1.41 10.48
CA PHE A 276 7.57 0.00 10.29
C PHE A 276 7.10 -0.49 8.92
N ILE A 277 8.02 -0.95 8.09
CA ILE A 277 7.72 -1.57 6.80
C ILE A 277 7.56 -3.08 7.03
N ARG A 278 6.32 -3.53 7.16
CA ARG A 278 5.99 -4.94 7.43
C ARG A 278 5.90 -5.71 6.11
N PHE A 279 6.90 -6.51 5.74
CA PHE A 279 6.96 -7.07 4.38
C PHE A 279 5.84 -8.08 4.07
N GLY A 280 5.36 -8.84 5.06
CA GLY A 280 4.19 -9.71 4.92
C GLY A 280 2.91 -8.92 4.63
N TRP A 281 2.64 -7.86 5.38
CA TRP A 281 1.46 -7.01 5.20
C TRP A 281 1.57 -6.07 3.99
N LEU A 282 2.78 -5.67 3.58
CA LEU A 282 3.01 -4.95 2.33
C LEU A 282 2.62 -5.79 1.10
N LEU A 283 2.90 -7.10 1.13
CA LEU A 283 2.37 -8.03 0.12
C LEU A 283 0.84 -8.12 0.19
N GLU A 284 0.25 -8.15 1.38
CA GLU A 284 -1.22 -8.14 1.54
C GLU A 284 -1.87 -6.87 0.98
N ALA A 285 -1.29 -5.69 1.24
CA ALA A 285 -1.70 -4.42 0.64
C ALA A 285 -1.66 -4.47 -0.90
N MET A 286 -0.62 -5.08 -1.48
CA MET A 286 -0.48 -5.23 -2.94
C MET A 286 -1.49 -6.22 -3.53
N LYS A 287 -1.82 -7.32 -2.83
CA LYS A 287 -2.92 -8.23 -3.24
C LYS A 287 -4.26 -7.50 -3.23
N LEU A 288 -4.60 -6.81 -2.14
CA LEU A 288 -5.84 -6.04 -2.00
C LEU A 288 -5.97 -4.96 -3.08
N LYS A 289 -4.89 -4.21 -3.34
CA LYS A 289 -4.87 -3.17 -4.39
C LYS A 289 -5.12 -3.75 -5.77
N LEU A 290 -4.58 -4.93 -6.05
CA LEU A 290 -4.73 -5.63 -7.33
C LEU A 290 -6.14 -6.26 -7.47
N GLU A 291 -6.71 -6.82 -6.39
CA GLU A 291 -8.10 -7.29 -6.37
C GLU A 291 -9.09 -6.16 -6.64
N LEU A 292 -8.88 -4.98 -6.03
CA LEU A 292 -9.70 -3.80 -6.29
C LEU A 292 -9.63 -3.36 -7.76
N GLU A 293 -8.43 -3.33 -8.34
CA GLU A 293 -8.23 -2.95 -9.75
C GLU A 293 -8.94 -3.93 -10.70
N ILE A 294 -8.77 -5.25 -10.50
CA ILE A 294 -9.45 -6.30 -11.27
C ILE A 294 -10.99 -6.21 -11.13
N CYS A 295 -11.49 -5.85 -9.95
CA CYS A 295 -12.94 -5.68 -9.75
C CYS A 295 -13.50 -4.37 -10.33
N SER A 296 -12.64 -3.37 -10.60
CA SER A 296 -13.04 -2.03 -11.07
C SER A 296 -13.06 -1.88 -12.59
N ASP A 297 -12.30 -2.69 -13.33
CA ASP A 297 -12.10 -2.59 -14.79
C ASP A 297 -13.35 -2.92 -15.65
N VAL A 298 -14.52 -3.09 -15.03
CA VAL A 298 -15.82 -3.39 -15.66
C VAL A 298 -16.56 -2.11 -16.11
N GLY A 299 -16.11 -0.92 -15.70
CA GLY A 299 -16.94 0.30 -15.71
C GLY A 299 -17.03 1.15 -16.99
N GLU A 300 -16.03 1.18 -17.87
CA GLU A 300 -15.94 2.25 -18.90
C GLU A 300 -16.44 1.86 -20.32
N ASP A 301 -16.21 0.63 -20.79
CA ASP A 301 -16.43 0.28 -22.21
C ASP A 301 -17.90 -0.11 -22.54
N SER A 302 -18.82 -0.14 -21.55
CA SER A 302 -20.19 -0.68 -21.70
C SER A 302 -21.27 0.28 -22.23
N TYR A 303 -20.98 1.57 -22.43
CA TYR A 303 -22.01 2.57 -22.80
C TYR A 303 -22.57 2.46 -24.24
N HIS A 304 -22.10 1.52 -25.07
CA HIS A 304 -22.44 1.44 -26.50
C HIS A 304 -22.85 0.04 -27.01
N GLN A 305 -23.76 -0.67 -26.32
CA GLN A 305 -24.72 -1.55 -27.02
C GLN A 305 -25.99 -1.90 -26.21
N GLN A 306 -27.09 -1.25 -26.60
CA GLN A 306 -28.52 -1.63 -26.56
C GLN A 306 -29.13 -2.38 -25.36
N GLU A 307 -30.21 -1.77 -24.85
CA GLU A 307 -31.13 -2.29 -23.85
C GLU A 307 -31.90 -3.55 -24.31
N GLN A 308 -31.90 -4.62 -23.50
CA GLN A 308 -33.14 -5.35 -23.15
C GLN A 308 -32.98 -6.42 -22.05
N GLN A 309 -33.98 -6.45 -21.15
CA GLN A 309 -34.40 -7.58 -20.29
C GLN A 309 -33.50 -8.03 -19.12
N HIS A 310 -33.75 -7.41 -17.96
CA HIS A 310 -33.90 -7.99 -16.61
C HIS A 310 -32.88 -8.99 -16.00
N GLN A 311 -32.43 -8.61 -14.80
CA GLN A 311 -32.16 -9.47 -13.63
C GLN A 311 -31.13 -10.60 -13.80
N ASP A 312 -29.85 -10.23 -13.69
CA ASP A 312 -29.08 -10.61 -12.49
C ASP A 312 -27.96 -9.60 -12.25
N GLY A 313 -27.29 -9.66 -11.07
CA GLY A 313 -26.20 -8.74 -10.74
C GLY A 313 -24.94 -9.03 -11.56
N GLU A 314 -24.37 -8.02 -12.23
CA GLU A 314 -23.18 -8.18 -13.07
C GLU A 314 -21.90 -8.34 -12.23
N PHE A 315 -21.66 -9.57 -11.74
CA PHE A 315 -20.43 -9.93 -11.02
C PHE A 315 -19.18 -9.76 -11.89
N CYS A 316 -18.08 -9.29 -11.29
CA CYS A 316 -16.76 -9.24 -11.92
C CYS A 316 -16.41 -10.62 -12.53
N LYS A 317 -16.10 -10.61 -13.84
CA LYS A 317 -15.84 -11.83 -14.63
C LYS A 317 -14.68 -12.66 -14.04
N SER A 318 -13.59 -12.00 -13.67
CA SER A 318 -12.42 -12.61 -13.04
C SER A 318 -12.75 -13.26 -11.69
N ARG A 319 -13.66 -12.67 -10.92
CA ARG A 319 -14.16 -13.22 -9.65
C ARG A 319 -15.05 -14.44 -9.86
N SER A 320 -15.95 -14.41 -10.85
CA SER A 320 -16.77 -15.57 -11.24
C SER A 320 -15.90 -16.74 -11.74
N ILE A 321 -14.86 -16.45 -12.53
CA ILE A 321 -13.84 -17.43 -12.95
C ILE A 321 -13.11 -17.99 -11.71
N TYR A 322 -12.70 -17.15 -10.77
CA TYR A 322 -12.02 -17.56 -9.55
C TYR A 322 -12.87 -18.49 -8.68
N GLU A 323 -14.14 -18.14 -8.41
CA GLU A 323 -15.06 -18.95 -7.63
C GLU A 323 -15.39 -20.28 -8.34
N SER A 324 -15.50 -20.28 -9.68
CA SER A 324 -15.64 -21.49 -10.51
C SER A 324 -14.40 -22.39 -10.46
N VAL A 325 -13.19 -21.83 -10.55
CA VAL A 325 -11.94 -22.60 -10.43
C VAL A 325 -11.78 -23.15 -9.03
N LEU A 326 -12.00 -22.38 -7.96
CA LEU A 326 -11.97 -22.89 -6.58
C LEU A 326 -12.90 -24.10 -6.40
N LYS A 327 -14.14 -24.00 -6.90
CA LYS A 327 -15.11 -25.10 -6.84
C LYS A 327 -14.65 -26.37 -7.57
N SER A 328 -13.85 -26.22 -8.63
CA SER A 328 -13.21 -27.37 -9.31
C SER A 328 -12.06 -28.01 -8.52
N LEU A 329 -11.50 -27.30 -7.53
CA LEU A 329 -10.36 -27.72 -6.72
C LEU A 329 -10.72 -28.17 -5.29
N GLU A 330 -11.96 -27.96 -4.84
CA GLU A 330 -12.46 -28.34 -3.50
C GLU A 330 -12.08 -29.78 -3.08
N ASN A 331 -12.06 -30.71 -4.03
CA ASN A 331 -11.78 -32.13 -3.78
C ASN A 331 -10.28 -32.51 -3.75
N LEU A 332 -9.35 -31.56 -3.88
CA LEU A 332 -7.92 -31.82 -4.14
C LEU A 332 -6.96 -31.48 -2.98
N GLU A 333 -7.47 -31.06 -1.81
CA GLU A 333 -6.67 -30.65 -0.62
C GLU A 333 -5.66 -29.50 -0.84
N ILE A 334 -5.74 -28.82 -2.00
CA ILE A 334 -4.90 -27.69 -2.39
C ILE A 334 -5.12 -26.51 -1.45
N ASN A 335 -4.05 -25.78 -1.12
CA ASN A 335 -4.15 -24.49 -0.43
C ASN A 335 -4.73 -23.42 -1.38
N PRO A 336 -5.94 -22.87 -1.15
CA PRO A 336 -6.48 -21.81 -1.98
C PRO A 336 -5.67 -20.51 -1.75
N ARG A 337 -5.28 -19.84 -2.84
CA ARG A 337 -4.70 -18.49 -2.80
C ARG A 337 -5.75 -17.48 -3.22
N SER A 338 -5.72 -16.26 -2.66
CA SER A 338 -6.64 -15.18 -3.06
C SER A 338 -6.46 -14.81 -4.54
N LEU A 339 -7.46 -14.16 -5.14
CA LEU A 339 -7.37 -13.70 -6.53
C LEU A 339 -6.16 -12.76 -6.72
N GLY A 340 -5.96 -11.81 -5.82
CA GLY A 340 -4.82 -10.90 -5.79
C GLY A 340 -3.49 -11.60 -5.62
N ALA A 341 -3.41 -12.64 -4.80
CA ALA A 341 -2.22 -13.49 -4.73
C ALA A 341 -1.94 -14.21 -6.07
N CYS A 342 -2.97 -14.68 -6.77
CA CYS A 342 -2.81 -15.33 -8.08
C CYS A 342 -2.23 -14.37 -9.13
N HIS A 343 -2.77 -13.16 -9.23
CA HIS A 343 -2.25 -12.17 -10.18
C HIS A 343 -0.86 -11.64 -9.73
N LEU A 344 -0.69 -11.26 -8.46
CA LEU A 344 0.59 -10.73 -7.91
C LEU A 344 1.76 -11.69 -8.13
N TYR A 345 1.56 -12.99 -7.86
CA TYR A 345 2.63 -13.99 -7.97
C TYR A 345 3.02 -14.24 -9.45
N SER A 346 2.12 -13.89 -10.37
CA SER A 346 2.29 -13.99 -11.83
C SER A 346 2.87 -12.73 -12.48
N LEU A 347 2.97 -11.59 -11.76
CA LEU A 347 3.50 -10.34 -12.33
C LEU A 347 5.03 -10.41 -12.59
N PRO A 348 5.57 -9.90 -13.72
CA PRO A 348 6.99 -9.60 -13.86
C PRO A 348 7.45 -8.59 -12.79
N PRO A 349 8.73 -8.60 -12.36
CA PRO A 349 9.23 -7.69 -11.32
C PRO A 349 8.98 -6.20 -11.59
N CYS A 350 9.02 -5.73 -12.85
CA CYS A 350 8.62 -4.38 -13.22
C CYS A 350 7.18 -4.03 -12.80
N GLN A 351 6.23 -4.94 -12.98
CA GLN A 351 4.84 -4.76 -12.58
C GLN A 351 4.65 -4.94 -11.07
N VAL A 352 5.49 -5.74 -10.38
CA VAL A 352 5.55 -5.76 -8.91
C VAL A 352 6.03 -4.41 -8.35
N LYS A 353 7.07 -3.81 -8.94
CA LYS A 353 7.60 -2.49 -8.56
C LYS A 353 6.61 -1.36 -8.85
N ASP A 354 5.92 -1.39 -10.00
CA ASP A 354 4.85 -0.44 -10.32
C ASP A 354 3.63 -0.59 -9.39
N LEU A 355 3.18 -1.82 -9.13
CA LEU A 355 2.11 -2.10 -8.16
C LEU A 355 2.49 -1.63 -6.75
N LEU A 356 3.75 -1.81 -6.32
CA LEU A 356 4.24 -1.27 -5.05
C LEU A 356 4.11 0.26 -5.01
N ILE A 357 4.51 0.97 -6.07
CA ILE A 357 4.38 2.43 -6.17
C ILE A 357 2.90 2.85 -6.13
N ARG A 358 2.00 2.17 -6.85
CA ARG A 358 0.55 2.45 -6.84
C ARG A 358 -0.11 2.13 -5.50
N THR A 359 0.33 1.07 -4.82
CA THR A 359 -0.15 0.68 -3.48
C THR A 359 0.27 1.72 -2.44
N LEU A 360 1.54 2.12 -2.42
CA LEU A 360 2.04 3.17 -1.52
C LEU A 360 1.36 4.52 -1.75
N LYS A 361 1.12 4.90 -3.03
CA LYS A 361 0.38 6.13 -3.39
C LYS A 361 -1.06 6.13 -2.86
N ALA A 362 -1.79 5.04 -3.03
CA ALA A 362 -3.14 4.92 -2.49
C ALA A 362 -3.17 5.02 -0.95
N GLY A 363 -2.12 4.55 -0.25
CA GLY A 363 -1.92 4.80 1.19
C GLY A 363 -1.57 6.25 1.56
N GLN A 364 -1.19 7.10 0.60
CA GLN A 364 -1.01 8.54 0.83
C GLN A 364 -2.33 9.31 0.67
N GLU A 365 -3.21 8.88 -0.23
CA GLU A 365 -4.47 9.57 -0.57
C GLU A 365 -5.42 9.68 0.65
N GLY A 366 -5.46 8.65 1.49
CA GLY A 366 -6.26 8.61 2.74
C GLY A 366 -5.93 9.72 3.74
N LYS A 367 -4.71 10.26 3.74
CA LYS A 367 -4.26 11.32 4.68
C LYS A 367 -5.10 12.59 4.61
N THR A 368 -5.71 12.87 3.46
CA THR A 368 -6.58 14.02 3.24
C THR A 368 -7.79 14.02 4.19
N GLN A 369 -8.23 12.85 4.68
CA GLN A 369 -9.34 12.74 5.63
C GLN A 369 -8.97 13.22 7.05
N TYR A 370 -7.69 13.11 7.45
CA TYR A 370 -7.22 13.52 8.78
C TYR A 370 -6.79 14.99 8.82
N LEU A 371 -6.22 15.52 7.73
CA LEU A 371 -5.62 16.86 7.68
C LEU A 371 -6.62 18.02 7.76
N LEU A 372 -7.91 17.79 7.47
CA LEU A 372 -8.91 18.86 7.36
C LEU A 372 -9.18 19.61 8.68
N ASN A 373 -8.83 19.02 9.83
CA ASN A 373 -9.07 19.62 11.15
C ASN A 373 -7.98 20.59 11.64
N ASN A 374 -6.77 20.59 11.06
CA ASN A 374 -5.65 21.42 11.54
C ASN A 374 -5.58 22.82 10.91
N SER A 375 -6.54 23.19 10.06
CA SER A 375 -6.57 24.48 9.36
C SER A 375 -7.56 25.50 9.94
N VAL A 376 -8.29 25.16 11.00
CA VAL A 376 -9.33 26.05 11.58
C VAL A 376 -8.77 26.85 12.74
N ASN A 377 -8.85 28.19 12.62
CA ASN A 377 -8.53 29.22 13.63
C ASN A 377 -7.04 29.45 14.00
N CYS A 378 -6.34 30.25 13.18
CA CYS A 378 -5.16 31.00 13.64
C CYS A 378 -4.95 32.42 13.05
N THR A 379 -5.99 33.09 12.53
CA THR A 379 -5.94 34.56 12.26
C THR A 379 -7.31 35.26 12.41
N ALA A 380 -7.89 35.25 13.61
CA ALA A 380 -9.03 36.12 13.95
C ALA A 380 -8.54 37.50 14.44
N LYS A 381 -7.98 38.33 13.54
CA LYS A 381 -7.60 39.71 13.89
C LYS A 381 -8.85 40.60 13.89
N PHE A 382 -9.25 41.06 15.08
CA PHE A 382 -10.27 42.09 15.24
C PHE A 382 -9.85 43.39 14.53
N THR A 383 -10.61 43.80 13.51
CA THR A 383 -10.44 45.09 12.82
C THR A 383 -11.45 46.11 13.37
N THR A 384 -11.08 46.82 14.43
CA THR A 384 -11.82 48.02 14.87
C THR A 384 -11.57 49.17 13.90
N THR A 385 -12.65 49.72 13.33
CA THR A 385 -12.59 50.85 12.41
C THR A 385 -12.33 52.17 13.12
N THR A 386 -11.34 52.95 12.66
CA THR A 386 -11.23 54.39 12.97
C THR A 386 -10.56 55.10 11.80
N THR A 387 -11.06 56.29 11.45
CA THR A 387 -10.62 57.11 10.32
C THR A 387 -9.61 58.18 10.78
N GLY A 388 -8.58 58.48 9.98
CA GLY A 388 -7.58 59.50 10.37
C GLY A 388 -6.46 59.76 9.37
N HIS A 389 -6.60 60.86 8.63
CA HIS A 389 -5.65 61.63 7.80
C HIS A 389 -4.12 61.37 7.85
N THR A 390 -3.56 61.22 6.65
CA THR A 390 -2.45 62.01 6.07
C THR A 390 -1.25 62.45 6.95
N THR A 391 -0.05 61.93 6.67
CA THR A 391 1.15 62.68 6.18
C THR A 391 2.42 61.82 6.11
N THR A 392 3.37 62.20 5.25
CA THR A 392 4.76 61.68 5.22
C THR A 392 5.76 62.80 5.48
N PRO A 393 6.82 62.53 6.28
CA PRO A 393 8.21 62.74 5.83
C PRO A 393 9.03 61.42 6.03
N THR A 394 10.00 61.03 5.18
CA THR A 394 11.41 61.49 5.07
C THR A 394 12.13 61.63 6.43
N THR A 395 13.37 61.17 6.68
CA THR A 395 14.50 60.71 5.82
C THR A 395 15.49 59.92 6.70
N SER A 396 16.27 58.93 6.25
CA SER A 396 17.68 59.04 5.75
C SER A 396 18.25 57.59 5.64
N SER A 397 18.92 57.11 4.58
CA SER A 397 20.28 57.38 4.04
C SER A 397 21.42 57.12 5.06
N PHE A 398 22.51 56.39 4.77
CA PHE A 398 23.33 56.24 3.55
C PHE A 398 23.69 54.74 3.28
N ASN A 399 23.78 54.20 2.05
CA ASN A 399 24.69 54.45 0.88
C ASN A 399 26.15 53.98 1.09
N SER A 400 26.94 53.55 0.09
CA SER A 400 26.72 52.99 -1.28
C SER A 400 28.09 52.54 -1.86
N VAL A 401 28.20 51.73 -2.93
CA VAL A 401 28.56 52.05 -4.36
C VAL A 401 29.03 50.69 -4.97
N LYS A 402 28.59 50.14 -6.12
CA LYS A 402 28.78 50.50 -7.57
C LYS A 402 30.27 50.42 -8.05
N PRO A 403 30.63 50.51 -9.36
CA PRO A 403 29.89 50.64 -10.65
C PRO A 403 29.85 49.32 -11.48
N THR A 404 29.07 49.04 -12.54
CA THR A 404 28.32 49.69 -13.66
C THR A 404 29.03 49.80 -15.03
N ALA A 405 28.37 49.20 -16.04
CA ALA A 405 28.44 49.42 -17.49
C ALA A 405 27.18 48.73 -18.13
N ASN A 406 27.09 48.38 -19.43
CA ASN A 406 26.77 49.15 -20.66
C ASN A 406 26.21 48.11 -21.70
N ASN A 407 25.55 48.34 -22.85
CA ASN A 407 24.85 49.45 -23.57
C ASN A 407 24.13 48.79 -24.79
N THR A 408 23.09 49.28 -25.51
CA THR A 408 22.09 50.38 -25.39
C THR A 408 21.05 50.26 -26.54
N ARG A 409 19.77 50.65 -26.31
CA ARG A 409 18.79 51.19 -27.31
C ARG A 409 18.26 50.27 -28.44
N GLU A 410 17.23 50.56 -29.26
CA GLU A 410 15.96 51.38 -29.31
C GLU A 410 15.18 50.85 -30.59
N LEU A 411 13.92 51.15 -30.96
CA LEU A 411 12.85 52.06 -30.49
C LEU A 411 11.44 51.39 -30.72
N SER A 412 10.46 52.06 -31.37
CA SER A 412 9.06 51.59 -31.57
C SER A 412 8.35 52.25 -32.78
N VAL A 413 7.21 51.71 -33.23
CA VAL A 413 6.16 52.44 -33.99
C VAL A 413 4.77 52.10 -33.41
N ILE A 414 3.83 53.05 -33.43
CA ILE A 414 2.53 53.04 -32.73
C ILE A 414 1.44 53.62 -33.66
N THR A 415 0.22 53.04 -33.68
CA THR A 415 -1.11 53.66 -33.93
C THR A 415 -2.22 52.58 -33.87
N GLU A 416 -3.48 52.80 -33.47
CA GLU A 416 -4.14 53.93 -32.78
C GLU A 416 -5.51 53.52 -32.15
N CYS A 417 -5.96 54.28 -31.13
CA CYS A 417 -7.36 54.56 -30.71
C CYS A 417 -8.35 53.46 -30.22
N GLY A 418 -9.21 53.85 -29.25
CA GLY A 418 -10.30 53.07 -28.62
C GLY A 418 -11.72 53.52 -29.08
N PRO A 419 -12.78 53.63 -28.21
CA PRO A 419 -12.72 53.86 -26.75
C PRO A 419 -13.80 53.18 -25.82
N THR A 420 -13.50 53.19 -24.51
CA THR A 420 -14.37 53.30 -23.29
C THR A 420 -15.82 52.73 -23.15
N ASN A 421 -15.96 51.81 -22.17
CA ASN A 421 -16.92 51.79 -21.03
C ASN A 421 -18.45 51.53 -21.14
N VAL A 422 -18.99 51.10 -19.97
CA VAL A 422 -20.36 51.21 -19.40
C VAL A 422 -21.30 49.96 -19.48
N SER A 423 -21.92 49.67 -18.32
CA SER A 423 -23.16 48.92 -18.04
C SER A 423 -23.33 47.39 -18.23
N GLU A 424 -23.46 46.71 -17.08
CA GLU A 424 -24.70 46.08 -16.56
C GLU A 424 -25.31 44.74 -17.07
N TYR A 425 -25.92 44.06 -16.08
CA TYR A 425 -27.08 43.15 -16.12
C TYR A 425 -26.93 41.78 -16.85
N ILE A 426 -26.98 40.64 -16.14
CA ILE A 426 -28.11 39.99 -15.43
C ILE A 426 -28.91 39.02 -16.32
N HIS A 427 -29.21 37.83 -15.75
CA HIS A 427 -30.05 36.77 -16.30
C HIS A 427 -31.34 37.25 -17.01
N ARG A 428 -31.77 36.51 -18.04
CA ARG A 428 -33.12 35.90 -18.17
C ARG A 428 -33.20 35.03 -19.44
N ALA A 429 -34.20 34.16 -19.68
CA ALA A 429 -35.02 33.24 -18.85
C ALA A 429 -36.34 32.93 -19.60
N ARG A 430 -37.02 31.82 -19.24
CA ARG A 430 -38.48 31.73 -18.99
C ARG A 430 -38.73 30.40 -18.24
N ARG A 431 -39.34 30.32 -17.04
CA ARG A 431 -40.50 30.94 -16.36
C ARG A 431 -41.87 30.33 -16.69
N THR A 432 -42.34 29.47 -15.77
CA THR A 432 -43.73 29.35 -15.27
C THR A 432 -43.63 28.95 -13.80
N ARG A 433 -43.85 29.86 -12.84
CA ARG A 433 -45.11 30.42 -12.28
C ARG A 433 -45.70 29.57 -11.14
N LEU A 434 -45.74 30.19 -9.95
CA LEU A 434 -46.22 29.66 -8.68
C LEU A 434 -47.70 29.21 -8.68
N ARG A 435 -48.02 28.29 -7.75
CA ARG A 435 -49.21 28.44 -6.90
C ARG A 435 -48.89 28.00 -5.46
N ARG A 436 -49.34 28.77 -4.47
CA ARG A 436 -49.33 28.37 -3.05
C ARG A 436 -50.52 27.44 -2.78
N ASN A 437 -50.40 26.59 -1.75
CA ASN A 437 -51.53 26.24 -0.89
C ASN A 437 -51.04 26.00 0.56
N ILE A 438 -51.98 25.99 1.51
CA ILE A 438 -51.73 26.11 2.95
C ILE A 438 -51.93 24.75 3.66
N HIS A 439 -51.41 24.63 4.90
CA HIS A 439 -51.46 23.46 5.78
C HIS A 439 -52.67 22.53 5.67
N HIS A 440 -52.42 21.23 5.85
CA HIS A 440 -52.99 20.54 7.01
C HIS A 440 -52.03 19.47 7.55
N ASP A 441 -52.20 19.14 8.83
CA ASP A 441 -51.39 18.21 9.64
C ASP A 441 -51.79 16.74 9.43
N LYS A 442 -50.80 15.82 9.42
CA LYS A 442 -50.90 14.47 10.03
C LYS A 442 -49.57 13.73 10.06
N ARG A 443 -49.30 13.05 11.18
CA ARG A 443 -48.21 12.08 11.38
C ARG A 443 -48.36 10.84 10.48
N SER A 444 -47.28 10.38 9.84
CA SER A 444 -46.96 8.94 9.78
C SER A 444 -45.51 8.65 9.38
N ARG A 445 -45.02 7.55 9.94
CA ARG A 445 -43.69 6.92 9.91
C ARG A 445 -43.16 6.49 8.52
N ASN A 446 -41.82 6.40 8.49
CA ASN A 446 -40.98 5.41 7.80
C ASN A 446 -41.05 5.28 6.26
N SER A 447 -39.96 5.70 5.59
CA SER A 447 -39.29 4.81 4.63
C SER A 447 -37.77 5.03 4.71
N SER A 448 -37.01 3.94 4.74
CA SER A 448 -35.55 3.94 4.64
C SER A 448 -35.14 3.98 3.17
N ALA A 449 -34.43 5.02 2.76
CA ALA A 449 -33.85 5.13 1.42
C ALA A 449 -32.50 5.84 1.51
N PHE A 450 -31.41 5.07 1.47
CA PHE A 450 -30.10 5.62 1.12
C PHE A 450 -30.18 6.23 -0.28
N SER A 451 -29.50 7.35 -0.48
CA SER A 451 -29.37 7.93 -1.82
C SER A 451 -28.47 7.04 -2.68
N SER A 452 -28.71 7.02 -4.00
CA SER A 452 -27.93 6.20 -4.94
C SER A 452 -26.43 6.56 -4.97
N THR A 453 -26.04 7.69 -4.38
CA THR A 453 -24.65 8.13 -4.21
C THR A 453 -23.93 7.36 -3.10
N GLU A 454 -24.61 7.05 -1.99
CA GLU A 454 -23.98 6.49 -0.78
C GLU A 454 -23.53 5.03 -0.96
N LEU A 455 -24.19 4.27 -1.84
CA LEU A 455 -23.82 2.89 -2.17
C LEU A 455 -22.47 2.77 -2.90
N LEU A 456 -21.95 3.87 -3.47
CA LEU A 456 -20.66 3.88 -4.18
C LEU A 456 -19.45 4.07 -3.24
N ASP A 457 -19.64 4.65 -2.04
CA ASP A 457 -18.55 4.93 -1.09
C ASP A 457 -18.25 3.79 -0.11
N ILE A 458 -19.20 2.86 0.11
CA ILE A 458 -19.09 1.75 1.08
C ILE A 458 -17.84 0.87 0.81
N PRO A 459 -17.54 0.42 -0.42
CA PRO A 459 -16.34 -0.39 -0.67
C PRO A 459 -15.03 0.39 -0.42
N LYS A 460 -15.06 1.71 -0.65
CA LYS A 460 -13.87 2.57 -0.64
C LYS A 460 -13.35 2.83 0.77
N ALA A 461 -14.24 3.03 1.75
CA ALA A 461 -13.85 3.26 3.14
C ALA A 461 -13.25 2.00 3.79
N LEU A 462 -13.85 0.82 3.55
CA LEU A 462 -13.29 -0.45 4.03
C LEU A 462 -11.93 -0.73 3.38
N PHE A 463 -11.84 -0.58 2.04
CA PHE A 463 -10.59 -0.78 1.32
C PHE A 463 -9.46 0.13 1.84
N GLN A 464 -9.72 1.43 2.04
CA GLN A 464 -8.70 2.35 2.55
C GLN A 464 -8.24 1.95 3.96
N ARG A 465 -9.15 1.56 4.85
CA ARG A 465 -8.79 1.05 6.19
C ARG A 465 -7.95 -0.21 6.13
N GLN A 466 -8.28 -1.14 5.24
CA GLN A 466 -7.49 -2.35 5.05
C GLN A 466 -6.09 -2.01 4.51
N LEU A 467 -6.01 -1.12 3.52
CA LEU A 467 -4.77 -0.66 2.91
C LEU A 467 -3.85 0.05 3.94
N ASP A 468 -4.37 1.05 4.64
CA ASP A 468 -3.63 1.83 5.64
C ASP A 468 -3.14 0.94 6.79
N GLY A 469 -3.96 -0.04 7.20
CA GLY A 469 -3.63 -0.99 8.25
C GLY A 469 -2.55 -1.99 7.84
N CYS A 470 -2.59 -2.49 6.61
CA CYS A 470 -1.54 -3.34 6.03
C CYS A 470 -0.22 -2.59 5.84
N LEU A 471 -0.29 -1.34 5.36
CA LEU A 471 0.88 -0.49 5.14
C LEU A 471 1.47 0.07 6.46
N GLY A 472 0.71 0.05 7.56
CA GLY A 472 1.11 0.68 8.82
C GLY A 472 1.15 2.21 8.73
N VAL A 473 0.26 2.82 7.92
CA VAL A 473 0.14 4.28 7.80
C VAL A 473 -0.53 4.84 9.06
N VAL A 474 0.15 5.78 9.72
CA VAL A 474 -0.42 6.59 10.81
C VAL A 474 -0.28 8.08 10.53
N PRO A 475 -1.14 8.95 11.12
CA PRO A 475 -0.96 10.39 11.09
C PRO A 475 0.42 10.84 11.62
N SER A 476 0.93 11.98 11.14
CA SER A 476 2.27 12.46 11.48
C SER A 476 2.49 12.76 12.98
N THR A 477 1.41 13.08 13.70
CA THR A 477 1.40 13.33 15.15
C THR A 477 1.11 12.08 15.98
N PHE A 478 0.72 10.94 15.38
CA PHE A 478 0.14 9.78 16.08
C PHE A 478 0.86 9.35 17.36
N TYR A 479 2.19 9.23 17.35
CA TYR A 479 2.94 8.84 18.54
C TYR A 479 2.93 9.94 19.63
N GLN A 480 2.98 11.22 19.24
CA GLN A 480 2.83 12.35 20.17
C GLN A 480 1.41 12.37 20.77
N ASP A 481 0.40 12.07 19.96
CA ASP A 481 -0.98 11.93 20.41
C ASP A 481 -1.14 10.74 21.38
N VAL A 482 -0.53 9.58 21.11
CA VAL A 482 -0.49 8.43 22.03
C VAL A 482 0.18 8.78 23.36
N TYR A 483 1.30 9.52 23.32
CA TYR A 483 2.02 9.98 24.51
C TYR A 483 1.15 10.94 25.35
N PHE A 484 0.47 11.89 24.70
CA PHE A 484 -0.45 12.83 25.35
C PHE A 484 -1.68 12.12 25.96
N ILE A 485 -2.23 11.08 25.31
CA ILE A 485 -3.28 10.24 25.93
C ILE A 485 -2.72 9.55 27.18
N LEU A 486 -1.47 9.09 27.15
CA LEU A 486 -0.84 8.41 28.28
C LEU A 486 -0.63 9.35 29.48
N GLU A 487 -0.32 10.64 29.26
CA GLU A 487 -0.33 11.67 30.31
C GLU A 487 -1.67 11.76 31.04
N ARG A 488 -2.79 11.53 30.35
CA ARG A 488 -4.17 11.60 30.90
C ARG A 488 -4.76 10.25 31.28
N SER A 489 -3.94 9.20 31.30
CA SER A 489 -4.32 7.81 31.56
C SER A 489 -3.45 7.20 32.67
N PRO A 490 -3.70 7.51 33.96
CA PRO A 490 -2.87 7.03 35.09
C PRO A 490 -2.68 5.51 35.13
N HIS A 491 -3.70 4.76 34.70
CA HIS A 491 -3.70 3.29 34.66
C HIS A 491 -3.19 2.71 33.32
N GLY A 492 -2.76 3.56 32.38
CA GLY A 492 -2.24 3.15 31.07
C GLY A 492 -3.31 2.87 30.00
N ILE A 493 -2.84 2.49 28.82
CA ILE A 493 -3.65 2.27 27.60
C ILE A 493 -3.56 0.80 27.21
N LEU A 494 -4.70 0.13 27.01
CA LEU A 494 -4.78 -1.30 26.73
C LEU A 494 -5.19 -1.53 25.27
N ILE A 495 -4.26 -2.08 24.49
CA ILE A 495 -4.42 -2.40 23.06
C ILE A 495 -4.08 -3.88 22.86
N TYR A 496 -4.98 -4.62 22.22
CA TYR A 496 -4.84 -6.05 21.91
C TYR A 496 -4.35 -6.92 23.09
N GLY A 497 -4.88 -6.65 24.29
CA GLY A 497 -4.51 -7.38 25.51
C GLY A 497 -3.14 -7.03 26.12
N LYS A 498 -2.38 -6.11 25.51
CA LYS A 498 -1.13 -5.55 26.05
C LYS A 498 -1.37 -4.16 26.65
N LEU A 499 -0.84 -3.94 27.85
CA LEU A 499 -0.91 -2.64 28.52
C LEU A 499 0.33 -1.80 28.20
N LEU A 500 0.12 -0.55 27.81
CA LEU A 500 1.12 0.52 27.79
C LEU A 500 0.99 1.29 29.12
N PRO A 501 1.86 1.04 30.11
CA PRO A 501 1.72 1.65 31.43
C PRO A 501 2.20 3.11 31.43
N GLN A 502 1.56 3.98 32.21
CA GLN A 502 1.97 5.39 32.30
C GLN A 502 3.42 5.54 32.81
N LYS A 503 3.82 4.71 33.76
CA LYS A 503 5.18 4.66 34.32
C LYS A 503 5.76 3.26 34.12
N PRO A 504 7.03 3.12 33.72
CA PRO A 504 8.06 4.16 33.64
C PRO A 504 8.07 4.99 32.33
N ILE A 505 7.13 4.80 31.40
CA ILE A 505 7.20 5.41 30.06
C ILE A 505 7.31 6.94 30.09
N LEU A 506 6.47 7.63 30.88
CA LEU A 506 6.53 9.10 31.01
C LEU A 506 7.67 9.61 31.92
N THR A 507 8.47 8.73 32.53
CA THR A 507 9.67 9.11 33.32
C THR A 507 10.98 8.84 32.58
N ASP A 508 10.98 7.86 31.66
CA ASP A 508 12.18 7.30 31.06
C ASP A 508 12.27 7.57 29.54
N MET A 509 11.19 8.01 28.90
CA MET A 509 11.10 8.25 27.45
C MET A 509 10.33 9.53 27.13
N THR A 510 10.53 10.08 25.93
CA THR A 510 9.77 11.20 25.38
C THR A 510 8.88 10.77 24.20
N ALA A 511 7.92 11.63 23.84
CA ALA A 511 7.05 11.48 22.67
C ALA A 511 7.77 11.32 21.30
N TYR A 512 9.08 11.55 21.25
CA TYR A 512 9.89 11.52 20.03
C TYR A 512 10.89 10.34 20.00
N ASP A 513 11.05 9.60 21.10
CA ASP A 513 12.05 8.54 21.20
C ASP A 513 11.64 7.28 20.44
N LEU A 514 12.64 6.66 19.79
CA LEU A 514 12.43 5.42 19.03
C LEU A 514 11.96 4.27 19.95
N ASN A 515 12.45 4.21 21.19
CA ASN A 515 12.00 3.20 22.17
C ASN A 515 10.48 3.30 22.44
N PHE A 516 9.95 4.52 22.55
CA PHE A 516 8.52 4.74 22.76
C PHE A 516 7.70 4.41 21.50
N VAL A 517 8.19 4.78 20.31
CA VAL A 517 7.59 4.37 19.03
C VAL A 517 7.52 2.84 18.92
N ASP A 518 8.58 2.14 19.35
CA ASP A 518 8.68 0.68 19.29
C ASP A 518 7.77 -0.02 20.30
N GLU A 519 7.59 0.54 21.50
CA GLU A 519 6.58 0.06 22.47
C GLU A 519 5.16 0.20 21.90
N VAL A 520 4.79 1.36 21.34
CA VAL A 520 3.48 1.57 20.71
C VAL A 520 3.26 0.60 19.54
N GLU A 521 4.26 0.38 18.69
CA GLU A 521 4.16 -0.61 17.61
C GLU A 521 4.16 -2.06 18.12
N CYS A 522 4.77 -2.37 19.26
CA CYS A 522 4.63 -3.67 19.93
C CYS A 522 3.19 -3.97 20.41
N LEU A 523 2.34 -2.94 20.60
CA LEU A 523 0.90 -3.09 20.82
C LEU A 523 0.12 -3.34 19.52
N LEU A 524 0.49 -2.64 18.44
CA LEU A 524 -0.25 -2.66 17.17
C LEU A 524 0.15 -3.84 16.25
N ARG A 525 1.37 -4.38 16.38
CA ARG A 525 1.89 -5.48 15.55
C ARG A 525 1.09 -6.79 15.65
N PRO A 526 0.59 -7.22 16.83
CA PRO A 526 -0.26 -8.43 16.95
C PRO A 526 -1.65 -8.31 16.31
N ILE A 527 -2.08 -7.11 15.89
CA ILE A 527 -3.37 -6.93 15.24
C ILE A 527 -3.30 -7.49 13.82
N CYS A 528 -3.96 -8.62 13.60
CA CYS A 528 -3.98 -9.34 12.32
C CYS A 528 -5.14 -8.93 11.39
N ASP A 529 -6.09 -8.11 11.86
CA ASP A 529 -7.10 -7.49 10.99
C ASP A 529 -6.65 -6.07 10.62
N PRO A 530 -6.36 -5.80 9.33
CA PRO A 530 -5.92 -4.49 8.88
C PRO A 530 -6.95 -3.38 9.09
N ALA A 531 -8.24 -3.66 8.86
CA ALA A 531 -9.30 -2.68 9.08
C ALA A 531 -9.47 -2.37 10.58
N TYR A 532 -9.35 -3.38 11.45
CA TYR A 532 -9.34 -3.18 12.90
C TYR A 532 -8.08 -2.42 13.36
N ARG A 533 -6.89 -2.67 12.79
CA ARG A 533 -5.67 -1.90 13.08
C ARG A 533 -5.88 -0.42 12.76
N SER A 534 -6.51 -0.10 11.63
CA SER A 534 -6.86 1.28 11.27
C SER A 534 -7.93 1.88 12.19
N LEU A 535 -8.95 1.11 12.62
CA LEU A 535 -9.93 1.59 13.60
C LEU A 535 -9.31 1.84 14.99
N VAL A 536 -8.27 1.10 15.39
CA VAL A 536 -7.47 1.40 16.59
C VAL A 536 -6.73 2.72 16.44
N VAL A 537 -6.13 2.99 15.27
CA VAL A 537 -5.49 4.29 14.98
C VAL A 537 -6.51 5.43 14.97
N GLU A 538 -7.64 5.30 14.27
CA GLU A 538 -8.76 6.27 14.31
C GLU A 538 -9.20 6.54 15.76
N THR A 539 -9.37 5.49 16.56
CA THR A 539 -9.81 5.62 17.96
C THR A 539 -8.82 6.40 18.81
N MET A 540 -7.51 6.12 18.68
CA MET A 540 -6.48 6.90 19.36
C MET A 540 -6.51 8.37 18.93
N MET A 541 -6.64 8.68 17.64
CA MET A 541 -6.74 10.06 17.16
C MET A 541 -7.99 10.77 17.72
N VAL A 542 -9.13 10.09 17.83
CA VAL A 542 -10.36 10.66 18.42
C VAL A 542 -10.20 10.94 19.91
N ILE A 543 -9.57 10.04 20.67
CA ILE A 543 -9.27 10.27 22.10
C ILE A 543 -8.35 11.48 22.27
N ALA A 544 -7.27 11.57 21.48
CA ALA A 544 -6.35 12.70 21.53
C ALA A 544 -7.05 14.03 21.23
N VAL A 545 -7.84 14.11 20.15
CA VAL A 545 -8.58 15.34 19.79
C VAL A 545 -9.60 15.75 20.88
N ILE A 546 -10.21 14.80 21.57
CA ILE A 546 -11.12 15.10 22.69
C ILE A 546 -10.33 15.63 23.90
N LEU A 547 -9.24 14.97 24.31
CA LEU A 547 -8.40 15.41 25.44
C LEU A 547 -7.66 16.74 25.17
N GLN A 548 -7.27 17.00 23.92
CA GLN A 548 -6.63 18.27 23.51
C GLN A 548 -7.59 19.45 23.56
N ARG A 549 -8.90 19.20 23.36
CA ARG A 549 -9.95 20.22 23.43
C ARG A 549 -10.53 20.44 24.83
N ASN A 550 -10.37 19.46 25.72
CA ASN A 550 -10.92 19.44 27.08
C ASN A 550 -9.78 19.02 28.02
N THR A 551 -8.83 19.94 28.25
CA THR A 551 -7.55 19.68 28.93
C THR A 551 -7.70 19.30 30.41
N GLU A 552 -8.87 19.51 30.98
CA GLU A 552 -9.31 19.15 32.32
C GLU A 552 -9.80 17.69 32.43
N LEU A 553 -9.96 16.95 31.31
CA LEU A 553 -10.42 15.56 31.35
C LEU A 553 -9.27 14.56 31.52
N SER A 554 -9.53 13.52 32.31
CA SER A 554 -8.63 12.38 32.54
C SER A 554 -9.41 11.06 32.72
N PHE A 555 -8.82 9.94 32.33
CA PHE A 555 -9.43 8.62 32.51
C PHE A 555 -9.19 8.07 33.92
N ASN A 556 -10.27 7.63 34.60
CA ASN A 556 -10.16 6.98 35.91
C ASN A 556 -9.64 5.54 35.83
N GLU A 557 -9.91 4.84 34.73
CA GLU A 557 -9.64 3.41 34.54
C GLU A 557 -8.63 3.19 33.39
N VAL A 558 -8.21 1.94 33.19
CA VAL A 558 -7.40 1.55 32.03
C VAL A 558 -8.13 1.91 30.72
N VAL A 559 -7.44 2.57 29.80
CA VAL A 559 -8.03 2.96 28.50
C VAL A 559 -8.03 1.78 27.54
N ASP A 560 -9.02 0.91 27.69
CA ASP A 560 -9.26 -0.23 26.81
C ASP A 560 -9.85 0.23 25.46
N ILE A 561 -8.98 0.22 24.43
CA ILE A 561 -9.32 0.65 23.07
C ILE A 561 -10.28 -0.35 22.39
N LYS A 562 -10.22 -1.64 22.73
CA LYS A 562 -11.19 -2.64 22.24
C LYS A 562 -12.58 -2.27 22.71
N LEU A 563 -12.75 -2.01 24.00
CA LEU A 563 -14.07 -1.78 24.56
C LEU A 563 -14.65 -0.44 24.08
N ILE A 564 -13.80 0.56 23.78
CA ILE A 564 -14.24 1.80 23.10
C ILE A 564 -14.83 1.48 21.71
N ILE A 565 -14.14 0.67 20.90
CA ILE A 565 -14.59 0.29 19.55
C ILE A 565 -15.86 -0.58 19.62
N VAL A 566 -15.95 -1.52 20.57
CA VAL A 566 -17.14 -2.36 20.77
C VAL A 566 -18.35 -1.53 21.20
N ASP A 567 -18.19 -0.60 22.14
CA ASP A 567 -19.27 0.33 22.54
C ASP A 567 -19.72 1.21 21.36
N ALA A 568 -18.80 1.62 20.48
CA ALA A 568 -19.11 2.37 19.26
C ALA A 568 -19.89 1.53 18.22
N ILE A 569 -19.49 0.27 18.00
CA ILE A 569 -20.21 -0.69 17.14
C ILE A 569 -21.60 -0.99 17.70
N ASN A 570 -21.74 -1.09 19.03
CA ASN A 570 -23.04 -1.27 19.69
C ASN A 570 -23.96 -0.05 19.50
N ALA A 571 -23.43 1.16 19.62
CA ALA A 571 -24.19 2.38 19.32
C ALA A 571 -24.63 2.44 17.85
N PHE A 572 -23.74 2.10 16.91
CA PHE A 572 -24.06 1.97 15.48
C PHE A 572 -25.15 0.92 15.22
N LYS A 573 -25.05 -0.26 15.85
CA LYS A 573 -26.03 -1.35 15.77
C LYS A 573 -27.42 -0.89 16.25
N CYS A 574 -27.50 -0.21 17.39
CA CYS A 574 -28.77 0.30 17.92
C CYS A 574 -29.41 1.35 17.00
N ASP A 575 -28.63 2.27 16.45
CA ASP A 575 -29.13 3.35 15.60
C ASP A 575 -29.50 2.86 14.18
N ARG A 576 -28.81 1.83 13.65
CA ARG A 576 -29.10 1.17 12.35
C ARG A 576 -30.23 0.14 12.43
N TYR A 577 -30.30 -0.65 13.50
CA TYR A 577 -31.19 -1.81 13.64
C TYR A 577 -32.10 -1.74 14.88
N PRO A 578 -32.92 -0.69 15.05
CA PRO A 578 -33.71 -0.45 16.28
C PRO A 578 -34.82 -1.48 16.56
N ASN A 579 -35.09 -2.41 15.64
CA ASN A 579 -36.04 -3.51 15.81
C ASN A 579 -35.38 -4.86 16.16
N MET A 580 -34.04 -4.93 16.24
CA MET A 580 -33.31 -6.10 16.71
C MET A 580 -33.36 -6.12 18.24
N SER A 581 -33.76 -7.25 18.85
CA SER A 581 -34.11 -7.27 20.27
C SER A 581 -32.93 -6.95 21.20
N THR A 582 -33.17 -6.06 22.15
CA THR A 582 -32.20 -5.63 23.18
C THR A 582 -31.89 -6.70 24.23
N ASP A 583 -32.54 -7.86 24.16
CA ASP A 583 -32.19 -9.03 24.98
C ASP A 583 -30.80 -9.59 24.61
N ASN A 584 -30.27 -9.20 23.45
CA ASN A 584 -28.86 -9.37 23.05
C ASN A 584 -28.08 -8.02 23.05
N ILE A 585 -28.37 -7.14 24.02
CA ILE A 585 -27.37 -6.18 24.50
C ILE A 585 -26.18 -7.02 25.02
N LEU A 586 -24.95 -6.72 24.59
CA LEU A 586 -23.78 -7.37 25.17
C LEU A 586 -23.81 -7.13 26.69
N PRO A 587 -23.74 -8.18 27.52
CA PRO A 587 -23.58 -7.97 28.96
C PRO A 587 -22.32 -7.13 29.17
N HIS A 588 -22.37 -6.14 30.07
CA HIS A 588 -21.21 -5.29 30.36
C HIS A 588 -20.01 -6.18 30.66
N VAL A 589 -19.05 -6.24 29.73
CA VAL A 589 -17.95 -7.22 29.79
C VAL A 589 -16.92 -6.72 30.80
N GLU A 590 -17.17 -7.02 32.06
CA GLU A 590 -16.18 -6.88 33.11
C GLU A 590 -14.94 -7.72 32.74
N ARG A 591 -13.83 -7.00 32.52
CA ARG A 591 -12.43 -7.48 32.46
C ARG A 591 -12.24 -8.96 32.08
N ARG A 592 -12.10 -9.22 30.78
CA ARG A 592 -11.25 -10.32 30.29
C ARG A 592 -10.10 -9.76 29.46
N MET A 593 -8.91 -9.79 30.05
CA MET A 593 -7.63 -9.63 29.35
C MET A 593 -7.30 -10.86 28.51
N SER A 594 -6.23 -10.76 27.73
CA SER A 594 -5.77 -11.70 26.69
C SER A 594 -6.68 -11.81 25.46
N TRP A 595 -6.06 -11.66 24.29
CA TRP A 595 -6.58 -12.09 23.00
C TRP A 595 -5.54 -13.01 22.37
N SER A 596 -5.99 -14.13 21.83
CA SER A 596 -5.14 -15.07 21.08
C SER A 596 -6.03 -15.90 20.17
N GLY A 597 -5.92 -15.72 18.86
CA GLY A 597 -6.76 -16.41 17.87
C GLY A 597 -8.02 -15.64 17.44
N PRO A 598 -8.82 -16.24 16.54
CA PRO A 598 -9.73 -15.52 15.65
C PRO A 598 -11.14 -15.26 16.23
N ASP A 599 -11.22 -14.65 17.41
CA ASP A 599 -12.48 -14.14 17.98
C ASP A 599 -12.47 -12.60 18.02
N ILE A 600 -12.57 -11.94 16.87
CA ILE A 600 -12.79 -10.48 16.84
C ILE A 600 -14.20 -10.16 17.38
N LEU A 601 -15.17 -10.96 16.93
CA LEU A 601 -16.61 -10.90 17.23
C LEU A 601 -17.21 -12.29 16.94
N SER A 602 -18.40 -12.58 17.48
CA SER A 602 -19.12 -13.80 17.11
C SER A 602 -19.54 -13.80 15.63
N SER A 603 -19.79 -14.97 15.04
CA SER A 603 -20.18 -15.09 13.63
C SER A 603 -21.46 -14.29 13.27
N SER A 604 -22.34 -14.03 14.24
CA SER A 604 -23.53 -13.18 14.10
C SER A 604 -23.26 -11.67 14.09
N GLU A 605 -22.08 -11.23 14.53
CA GLU A 605 -21.72 -9.82 14.71
C GLU A 605 -20.72 -9.33 13.65
N LEU A 606 -19.97 -10.24 13.02
CA LEU A 606 -19.05 -9.95 11.91
C LEU A 606 -19.68 -9.08 10.79
N PRO A 607 -20.94 -9.29 10.34
CA PRO A 607 -21.55 -8.43 9.32
C PRO A 607 -21.70 -6.96 9.76
N ILE A 608 -22.01 -6.73 11.04
CA ILE A 608 -22.23 -5.41 11.63
C ILE A 608 -20.89 -4.68 11.76
N TYR A 609 -19.82 -5.40 12.12
CA TYR A 609 -18.46 -4.86 12.09
C TYR A 609 -18.01 -4.49 10.68
N LEU A 610 -18.28 -5.33 9.69
CA LEU A 610 -17.94 -5.01 8.29
C LEU A 610 -18.71 -3.78 7.80
N GLU A 611 -19.99 -3.62 8.14
CA GLU A 611 -20.78 -2.41 7.83
C GLU A 611 -20.21 -1.15 8.53
N PHE A 612 -19.84 -1.26 9.81
CA PHE A 612 -19.19 -0.18 10.57
C PHE A 612 -17.84 0.21 9.96
N ALA A 613 -16.98 -0.77 9.68
CA ALA A 613 -15.68 -0.59 9.03
C ALA A 613 -15.80 -0.12 7.57
N SER A 614 -16.95 -0.28 6.92
CA SER A 614 -17.27 0.28 5.60
C SER A 614 -17.92 1.67 5.65
N THR A 615 -18.23 2.20 6.84
CA THR A 615 -18.83 3.52 6.97
C THR A 615 -17.73 4.60 7.00
N PRO A 616 -17.73 5.63 6.14
CA PRO A 616 -16.69 6.66 6.13
C PRO A 616 -16.55 7.39 7.47
N ALA A 617 -15.33 7.71 7.88
CA ALA A 617 -15.05 8.21 9.23
C ALA A 617 -15.77 9.51 9.56
N ASN A 618 -15.62 10.52 8.71
CA ASN A 618 -16.12 11.88 8.92
C ASN A 618 -17.51 12.15 8.30
N ALA A 619 -18.28 11.09 8.01
CA ALA A 619 -19.66 11.22 7.53
C ALA A 619 -20.62 11.60 8.67
N THR A 620 -21.83 12.06 8.31
CA THR A 620 -22.96 12.10 9.24
C THR A 620 -23.29 10.68 9.71
N MET A 621 -23.22 10.43 11.02
CA MET A 621 -23.24 9.07 11.59
C MET A 621 -22.10 8.18 11.05
N GLY A 622 -20.91 8.76 10.87
CA GLY A 622 -19.66 8.05 10.55
C GLY A 622 -19.00 7.40 11.77
N THR A 623 -17.96 6.57 11.57
CA THR A 623 -17.27 5.87 12.68
C THR A 623 -16.76 6.84 13.74
N THR A 624 -16.19 7.99 13.33
CA THR A 624 -15.71 9.06 14.21
C THR A 624 -16.80 9.50 15.20
N SER A 625 -18.07 9.59 14.77
CA SER A 625 -19.19 10.01 15.64
C SER A 625 -19.48 9.00 16.75
N TYR A 626 -19.51 7.70 16.43
CA TYR A 626 -19.78 6.64 17.41
C TYR A 626 -18.58 6.39 18.34
N ILE A 627 -17.36 6.47 17.80
CA ILE A 627 -16.13 6.41 18.60
C ILE A 627 -16.10 7.60 19.57
N ALA A 628 -16.36 8.83 19.12
CA ALA A 628 -16.40 10.00 19.99
C ALA A 628 -17.46 9.89 21.10
N LYS A 629 -18.66 9.37 20.78
CA LYS A 629 -19.72 9.05 21.76
C LYS A 629 -19.20 8.10 22.84
N SER A 630 -18.63 6.96 22.44
CA SER A 630 -18.05 5.96 23.36
C SER A 630 -16.92 6.53 24.24
N VAL A 631 -16.02 7.33 23.66
CA VAL A 631 -14.94 8.00 24.39
C VAL A 631 -15.49 8.98 25.44
N ILE A 632 -16.51 9.78 25.08
CA ILE A 632 -17.17 10.70 26.01
C ILE A 632 -17.90 9.94 27.13
N ASP A 633 -18.66 8.89 26.80
CA ASP A 633 -19.36 8.02 27.78
C ASP A 633 -18.40 7.32 28.77
N ARG A 634 -17.10 7.31 28.48
CA ARG A 634 -16.02 6.81 29.34
C ARG A 634 -15.28 7.92 30.08
N LEU A 635 -15.01 9.06 29.45
CA LEU A 635 -14.42 10.24 30.11
C LEU A 635 -15.38 10.87 31.13
N LEU A 636 -16.69 10.80 30.93
CA LEU A 636 -17.70 11.23 31.92
C LEU A 636 -17.82 10.29 33.13
N LYS A 637 -17.17 9.12 33.09
CA LYS A 637 -16.91 8.24 34.25
C LYS A 637 -15.49 8.45 34.80
N GLY A 638 -14.74 9.37 34.21
CA GLY A 638 -13.38 9.79 34.58
C GLY A 638 -13.36 10.84 35.70
N HIS A 639 -12.22 11.51 35.85
CA HIS A 639 -12.04 12.60 36.81
C HIS A 639 -11.73 13.90 36.07
N ILE A 640 -12.33 15.00 36.54
CA ILE A 640 -12.10 16.34 36.01
C ILE A 640 -11.00 16.99 36.85
N ASP A 641 -9.80 17.12 36.27
CA ASP A 641 -8.68 17.80 36.88
C ASP A 641 -8.85 19.33 36.77
N LEU A 642 -9.22 19.95 37.89
CA LEU A 642 -9.40 21.38 38.01
C LEU A 642 -8.13 22.12 38.48
N THR A 643 -6.97 21.47 38.68
CA THR A 643 -5.79 22.14 39.27
C THR A 643 -5.26 23.30 38.42
N ASN A 644 -5.50 23.26 37.11
CA ASN A 644 -5.08 24.30 36.15
C ASN A 644 -6.22 25.26 35.76
N VAL A 645 -7.44 25.07 36.29
CA VAL A 645 -8.60 25.92 35.96
C VAL A 645 -8.58 27.16 36.86
N THR A 646 -8.12 28.29 36.30
CA THR A 646 -8.15 29.57 37.00
C THR A 646 -9.58 30.06 37.21
N LYS A 647 -9.82 30.80 38.31
CA LYS A 647 -11.16 31.29 38.67
C LYS A 647 -11.84 32.10 37.55
N ASP A 648 -11.05 32.83 36.77
CA ASP A 648 -11.54 33.69 35.69
C ASP A 648 -12.11 32.88 34.51
N ALA A 649 -11.63 31.65 34.29
CA ALA A 649 -12.13 30.76 33.23
C ALA A 649 -13.59 30.34 33.44
N CYS A 650 -14.06 30.30 34.69
CA CYS A 650 -15.45 29.98 35.04
C CYS A 650 -16.39 31.21 35.01
N CYS A 651 -15.88 32.41 34.73
CA CYS A 651 -16.65 33.66 34.81
C CYS A 651 -17.13 34.22 33.47
N ALA A 652 -17.01 33.46 32.37
CA ALA A 652 -17.54 33.81 31.06
C ALA A 652 -18.82 32.99 30.74
N MET A 653 -19.97 33.52 31.15
CA MET A 653 -21.32 33.15 30.66
C MET A 653 -21.95 34.32 29.92
#